data_AF-A0A847FF73-F1
#
_entry.id   AF-A0A847FF73-F1
#
_cell.length_a   1.000
_cell.length_b   1.000
_cell.length_c   1.000
_cell.angle_alpha   90.00
_cell.angle_beta   90.00
_cell.angle_gamma   90.00
#
_symmetry.space_group_name_H-M   'P 1'
#
loop_
_entity.id
_entity.type
_entity.pdbx_description
1 polymer ?
#
loop_
_entity_poly.entity_id
_entity_poly.type
_entity_poly.pdbx_seq_one_letter_code
_entity_poly.pdbx_strand_id
1 'polypeptide(L)'
;MSNTLFIDFVVRVTLRRKKVKPGFFLGKGKDMNCKKPYGLRKIVFLAFFFVALTSVNSPAAVEEYTPEYLNGKSYWDYINKVISSGYSPDVFVKIDRRNMERVENQKVIDSMLRYATAAAPISSSGVDLAEYLRQEASANITKTVVDNRQQREKNAAVQGEFNYIPTSDGGTDYFTDGLLTTSVNHVKIDELGNRSLSSMRDMKYNDDRLLVSYSGEKLDNLDNKTTFSWTGTYLPGSLFYATAETNAYKSYAAYNMKEVDPGGNTTDTQWTAGSYNPSKKLVLSFSQKTTDSVYGTSEFTRSKIEYAGGQIDRPSYYYEEGVGTDGLSYTSERKDIQYNGRGQVTYFDDTTRVDYSSVSAEPEAGEGNIVTTHTTASFTYREDTPHPFGEDIEPMAMRLESSSLTSSVTRADGSFQNDYTTTQYVYDRNLELTGASSTTTFNGQAAQWYQYTDSEGNILTKKEDGTYFYINDDKEEVGVDAADVVSTLKDGDTYTGTSTTEMEILYGKPMAKSTTTTTSYTNPDDGCNYKIQTSAVTYNNALVRNLQRVLSSTEENTTYQPYLDPDKKHLETTNIVTTYTYDPDTANLTGVSGSGTKTGYLYSSAAGWHAKPYINDIKKEYEIILGKPVMTKYTDTEKEKTE
;
A
#
# COMPACT_ATOMS: atom_id res chain seq x y z
N MET A 1 -43.59 -55.79 -32.95
CA MET A 1 -42.22 -55.67 -33.51
C MET A 1 -41.34 -55.20 -32.35
N SER A 2 -40.82 -56.10 -31.48
CA SER A 2 -39.56 -56.90 -31.61
C SER A 2 -38.33 -56.01 -31.79
N ASN A 3 -37.18 -56.14 -31.12
CA ASN A 3 -36.58 -57.01 -30.10
C ASN A 3 -35.26 -56.27 -29.68
N THR A 4 -34.82 -56.21 -28.42
CA THR A 4 -34.03 -57.21 -27.65
C THR A 4 -32.65 -57.50 -28.32
N LEU A 5 -31.50 -57.00 -27.82
CA LEU A 5 -30.64 -57.43 -26.69
C LEU A 5 -29.49 -58.39 -27.10
N PHE A 6 -28.40 -58.37 -26.31
CA PHE A 6 -27.28 -59.33 -26.08
C PHE A 6 -25.85 -58.76 -26.34
N ILE A 7 -24.95 -58.53 -25.34
CA ILE A 7 -24.28 -59.41 -24.31
C ILE A 7 -23.08 -60.17 -24.95
N ASP A 8 -21.88 -60.42 -24.42
CA ASP A 8 -21.10 -60.29 -23.14
C ASP A 8 -19.58 -60.44 -23.55
N PHE A 9 -18.51 -60.16 -22.77
CA PHE A 9 -17.93 -60.85 -21.58
C PHE A 9 -16.67 -60.02 -21.16
N VAL A 10 -16.41 -59.53 -19.94
CA VAL A 10 -16.10 -60.10 -18.60
C VAL A 10 -14.79 -60.91 -18.47
N VAL A 11 -13.81 -60.38 -17.70
CA VAL A 11 -13.11 -61.09 -16.60
C VAL A 11 -12.75 -60.12 -15.46
N ARG A 12 -12.98 -60.58 -14.22
CA ARG A 12 -12.81 -59.95 -12.90
C ARG A 12 -11.36 -59.98 -12.37
N VAL A 13 -11.02 -59.03 -11.50
CA VAL A 13 -10.22 -59.31 -10.29
C VAL A 13 -10.85 -58.67 -9.06
N THR A 14 -10.98 -59.48 -8.00
CA THR A 14 -11.64 -59.22 -6.71
C THR A 14 -10.62 -58.73 -5.70
N LEU A 15 -10.89 -57.69 -4.90
CA LEU A 15 -10.23 -57.50 -3.60
C LEU A 15 -11.21 -57.07 -2.49
N ARG A 16 -11.09 -57.80 -1.38
CA ARG A 16 -12.00 -57.89 -0.22
C ARG A 16 -11.94 -56.65 0.67
N ARG A 17 -13.10 -56.14 1.09
CA ARG A 17 -13.22 -55.24 2.25
C ARG A 17 -13.01 -56.02 3.54
N LYS A 18 -12.06 -55.60 4.39
CA LYS A 18 -11.92 -56.05 5.77
C LYS A 18 -12.23 -54.88 6.70
N LYS A 19 -13.31 -55.00 7.48
CA LYS A 19 -13.64 -54.10 8.61
C LYS A 19 -12.60 -54.29 9.72
N VAL A 20 -12.11 -53.20 10.31
CA VAL A 20 -11.42 -53.21 11.61
C VAL A 20 -12.03 -52.11 12.49
N LYS A 21 -12.35 -52.48 13.74
CA LYS A 21 -12.92 -51.68 14.83
C LYS A 21 -11.85 -50.78 15.49
N PRO A 22 -12.25 -49.73 16.23
CA PRO A 22 -11.31 -48.79 16.85
C PRO A 22 -10.64 -49.39 18.07
N GLY A 23 -9.32 -49.22 18.17
CA GLY A 23 -8.51 -49.60 19.33
C GLY A 23 -7.68 -48.42 19.80
N PHE A 24 -7.98 -47.95 21.02
CA PHE A 24 -7.12 -47.08 21.82
C PHE A 24 -5.79 -47.79 22.12
N PHE A 25 -4.65 -47.13 21.88
CA PHE A 25 -3.39 -47.44 22.57
C PHE A 25 -2.51 -46.19 22.70
N LEU A 26 -2.25 -45.82 23.95
CA LEU A 26 -1.14 -44.97 24.37
C LEU A 26 0.19 -45.63 23.99
N GLY A 27 1.05 -44.91 23.28
CA GLY A 27 2.38 -45.37 22.87
C GLY A 27 3.39 -44.23 22.90
N LYS A 28 4.43 -44.42 23.73
CA LYS A 28 5.54 -43.50 24.00
C LYS A 28 6.33 -43.08 22.76
N GLY A 29 6.94 -41.90 22.84
CA GLY A 29 7.76 -41.26 21.82
C GLY A 29 8.75 -42.21 21.16
N LYS A 30 8.71 -42.21 19.82
CA LYS A 30 9.78 -42.69 18.96
C LYS A 30 10.44 -41.45 18.37
N ASP A 31 11.72 -41.30 18.65
CA ASP A 31 12.60 -40.40 17.91
C ASP A 31 12.43 -40.68 16.41
N MET A 32 12.01 -39.65 15.66
CA MET A 32 12.02 -39.67 14.20
C MET A 32 13.48 -39.72 13.75
N ASN A 33 13.98 -40.94 13.52
CA ASN A 33 15.25 -41.16 12.83
C ASN A 33 15.11 -40.67 11.38
N CYS A 34 15.50 -39.41 11.19
CA CYS A 34 15.66 -38.79 9.88
C CYS A 34 16.76 -39.56 9.14
N LYS A 35 16.46 -40.13 7.96
CA LYS A 35 17.46 -40.84 7.17
C LYS A 35 18.48 -39.85 6.62
N LYS A 36 19.77 -40.15 6.73
CA LYS A 36 20.83 -39.39 6.05
C LYS A 36 20.56 -39.39 4.53
N PRO A 37 20.61 -38.24 3.83
CA PRO A 37 20.44 -38.24 2.40
C PRO A 37 21.69 -38.78 1.71
N TYR A 38 21.44 -39.55 0.67
CA TYR A 38 22.39 -39.84 -0.40
C TYR A 38 22.81 -38.51 -1.05
N GLY A 39 24.12 -38.33 -1.23
CA GLY A 39 24.73 -37.42 -2.21
C GLY A 39 24.18 -36.00 -2.33
N LEU A 40 24.38 -35.13 -1.33
CA LEU A 40 24.32 -33.67 -1.56
C LEU A 40 25.55 -33.25 -2.39
N ARG A 41 25.39 -33.19 -3.71
CA ARG A 41 26.31 -32.48 -4.61
C ARG A 41 25.59 -31.29 -5.21
N LYS A 42 26.21 -30.12 -5.03
CA LYS A 42 25.92 -28.82 -5.65
C LYS A 42 24.45 -28.49 -5.84
N ILE A 43 23.91 -27.78 -4.85
CA ILE A 43 22.75 -26.93 -5.05
C ILE A 43 23.08 -25.58 -4.42
N VAL A 44 23.58 -24.65 -5.25
CA VAL A 44 23.57 -23.23 -4.93
C VAL A 44 22.22 -22.71 -5.41
N PHE A 45 21.21 -22.74 -4.54
CA PHE A 45 19.93 -22.08 -4.83
C PHE A 45 20.06 -20.60 -4.47
N LEU A 46 20.24 -19.78 -5.51
CA LEU A 46 19.93 -18.36 -5.46
C LEU A 46 18.42 -18.23 -5.70
N ALA A 47 17.65 -17.93 -4.65
CA ALA A 47 16.23 -17.62 -4.78
C ALA A 47 15.93 -16.40 -3.90
N PHE A 48 15.97 -15.22 -4.53
CA PHE A 48 15.33 -14.01 -4.03
C PHE A 48 13.99 -13.88 -4.75
N PHE A 49 12.92 -13.87 -3.97
CA PHE A 49 11.58 -13.51 -4.42
C PHE A 49 11.24 -12.14 -3.81
N PHE A 50 11.15 -11.12 -4.66
CA PHE A 50 10.24 -10.00 -4.47
C PHE A 50 9.74 -9.60 -5.85
N VAL A 51 8.46 -9.83 -6.09
CA VAL A 51 7.74 -9.31 -7.25
C VAL A 51 7.22 -7.93 -6.87
N ALA A 52 7.62 -6.91 -7.62
CA ALA A 52 6.69 -5.94 -8.18
C ALA A 52 7.40 -5.06 -9.22
N LEU A 53 7.03 -5.31 -10.48
CA LEU A 53 6.81 -4.33 -11.54
C LEU A 53 8.04 -3.71 -12.23
N THR A 54 8.43 -4.35 -13.33
CA THR A 54 9.31 -3.79 -14.36
C THR A 54 8.73 -4.05 -15.76
N SER A 55 8.52 -3.01 -16.57
CA SER A 55 8.74 -3.07 -18.03
C SER A 55 8.77 -1.66 -18.64
N VAL A 56 9.98 -1.10 -18.86
CA VAL A 56 10.78 -0.93 -20.09
C VAL A 56 10.42 0.24 -21.05
N ASN A 57 11.48 1.01 -21.36
CA ASN A 57 11.86 1.66 -22.65
C ASN A 57 11.61 3.16 -22.90
N SER A 58 12.63 3.95 -22.51
CA SER A 58 13.56 4.76 -23.33
C SER A 58 13.08 5.95 -24.20
N PRO A 59 13.93 6.99 -24.39
CA PRO A 59 13.52 8.40 -24.37
C PRO A 59 13.66 9.11 -25.73
N ALA A 60 12.94 10.22 -25.89
CA ALA A 60 13.25 11.24 -26.89
C ALA A 60 13.40 12.61 -26.22
N ALA A 61 14.57 13.19 -26.44
CA ALA A 61 15.07 14.45 -25.90
C ALA A 61 14.21 15.65 -26.30
N VAL A 62 14.11 16.64 -25.41
CA VAL A 62 13.79 18.02 -25.80
C VAL A 62 14.71 18.99 -25.06
N GLU A 63 15.24 19.89 -25.87
CA GLU A 63 16.32 20.85 -25.66
C GLU A 63 15.99 22.00 -24.70
N GLU A 64 17.08 22.64 -24.31
CA GLU A 64 17.22 23.73 -23.37
C GLU A 64 16.49 25.04 -23.74
N TYR A 65 16.20 25.78 -22.68
CA TYR A 65 15.74 27.16 -22.54
C TYR A 65 16.27 28.19 -23.54
N THR A 66 15.51 29.29 -23.68
CA THR A 66 16.07 30.65 -23.44
C THR A 66 15.03 31.63 -22.87
N PRO A 67 15.42 32.51 -21.92
CA PRO A 67 14.56 33.52 -21.28
C PRO A 67 14.80 34.91 -21.86
N GLU A 68 13.75 35.69 -22.13
CA GLU A 68 13.88 37.14 -22.37
C GLU A 68 12.51 37.84 -22.28
N TYR A 69 12.55 39.15 -21.99
CA TYR A 69 11.44 40.10 -21.79
C TYR A 69 11.03 40.46 -20.36
N LEU A 70 12.01 41.00 -19.63
CA LEU A 70 11.82 42.18 -18.78
C LEU A 70 11.98 43.44 -19.65
N ASN A 71 10.95 44.29 -19.76
CA ASN A 71 11.14 45.73 -20.01
C ASN A 71 9.91 46.59 -19.65
N GLY A 72 9.87 47.02 -18.39
CA GLY A 72 9.58 48.38 -17.91
C GLY A 72 8.36 49.17 -18.41
N LYS A 73 7.30 49.20 -17.58
CA LYS A 73 6.56 50.42 -17.16
C LYS A 73 6.06 50.25 -15.71
N SER A 74 6.24 51.25 -14.86
CA SER A 74 6.21 51.16 -13.40
C SER A 74 4.83 51.17 -12.76
N TYR A 75 4.59 50.16 -11.91
CA TYR A 75 3.51 49.96 -10.94
C TYR A 75 3.17 51.18 -10.04
N TRP A 76 4.12 52.12 -9.88
CA TRP A 76 3.97 53.31 -9.03
C TRP A 76 3.02 54.39 -9.59
N ASP A 77 2.86 54.51 -10.91
CA ASP A 77 1.92 55.48 -11.51
C ASP A 77 0.46 55.03 -11.35
N TYR A 78 0.23 53.72 -11.25
CA TYR A 78 -1.08 53.14 -10.95
C TYR A 78 -1.47 53.42 -9.49
N ILE A 79 -0.52 53.31 -8.56
CA ILE A 79 -0.75 53.51 -7.12
C ILE A 79 -1.07 54.97 -6.79
N ASN A 80 -0.34 55.94 -7.36
CA ASN A 80 -0.61 57.37 -7.09
C ASN A 80 -2.00 57.82 -7.58
N LYS A 81 -2.51 57.21 -8.66
CA LYS A 81 -3.86 57.49 -9.18
C LYS A 81 -4.97 56.89 -8.31
N VAL A 82 -4.68 55.80 -7.59
CA VAL A 82 -5.61 55.14 -6.67
C VAL A 82 -5.61 55.82 -5.29
N ILE A 83 -4.48 56.35 -4.82
CA ILE A 83 -4.36 57.07 -3.54
C ILE A 83 -5.14 58.41 -3.53
N SER A 84 -5.27 59.09 -4.67
CA SER A 84 -6.11 60.31 -4.76
C SER A 84 -7.62 60.06 -4.61
N SER A 85 -8.06 58.80 -4.57
CA SER A 85 -9.49 58.40 -4.57
C SER A 85 -10.09 58.12 -3.18
N GLY A 86 -9.34 58.38 -2.10
CA GLY A 86 -9.89 58.42 -0.74
C GLY A 86 -10.25 57.07 -0.12
N TYR A 87 -9.29 56.45 0.56
CA TYR A 87 -9.55 55.45 1.61
C TYR A 87 -8.69 55.75 2.85
N SER A 88 -9.33 55.64 4.01
CA SER A 88 -8.92 56.14 5.33
C SER A 88 -7.56 55.59 5.84
N PRO A 89 -6.72 56.41 6.52
CA PRO A 89 -5.41 56.04 7.09
C PRO A 89 -5.42 54.96 8.20
N ASP A 90 -6.56 54.63 8.80
CA ASP A 90 -6.61 53.76 10.00
C ASP A 90 -6.35 52.27 9.73
N VAL A 91 -6.50 51.81 8.48
CA VAL A 91 -6.27 50.40 8.12
C VAL A 91 -4.78 50.11 7.92
N PHE A 92 -4.01 51.07 7.42
CA PHE A 92 -2.57 50.90 7.19
C PHE A 92 -1.77 50.91 8.49
N VAL A 93 -2.17 51.70 9.49
CA VAL A 93 -1.54 51.68 10.83
C VAL A 93 -1.70 50.32 11.52
N LYS A 94 -2.82 49.61 11.29
CA LYS A 94 -3.07 48.27 11.83
C LYS A 94 -2.33 47.16 11.08
N ILE A 95 -2.15 47.31 9.77
CA ILE A 95 -1.38 46.36 8.95
C ILE A 95 0.13 46.51 9.22
N ASP A 96 0.63 47.74 9.35
CA ASP A 96 2.03 47.99 9.72
C ASP A 96 2.34 47.51 11.13
N ARG A 97 1.42 47.67 12.09
CA ARG A 97 1.58 47.11 13.44
C ARG A 97 1.62 45.58 13.43
N ARG A 98 0.77 44.91 12.65
CA ARG A 98 0.80 43.43 12.51
C ARG A 98 2.04 42.94 11.77
N ASN A 99 2.53 43.69 10.79
CA ASN A 99 3.77 43.35 10.10
C ASN A 99 5.00 43.57 10.99
N MET A 100 5.00 44.62 11.83
CA MET A 100 6.01 44.80 12.88
C MET A 100 5.98 43.67 13.90
N GLU A 101 4.80 43.25 14.39
CA GLU A 101 4.64 42.11 15.30
C GLU A 101 5.09 40.78 14.64
N ARG A 102 4.83 40.57 13.33
CA ARG A 102 5.33 39.40 12.58
C ARG A 102 6.86 39.41 12.46
N VAL A 103 7.45 40.57 12.17
CA VAL A 103 8.91 40.72 12.07
C VAL A 103 9.59 40.57 13.43
N GLU A 104 8.97 41.05 14.52
CA GLU A 104 9.45 40.81 15.89
C GLU A 104 9.34 39.35 16.31
N ASN A 105 8.24 38.67 15.99
CA ASN A 105 8.11 37.22 16.24
C ASN A 105 9.12 36.41 15.41
N GLN A 106 9.43 36.84 14.19
CA GLN A 106 10.44 36.19 13.35
C GLN A 106 11.86 36.42 13.88
N LYS A 107 12.14 37.60 14.46
CA LYS A 107 13.39 37.86 15.20
C LYS A 107 13.50 37.02 16.48
N VAL A 108 12.39 36.78 17.19
CA VAL A 108 12.36 35.89 18.35
C VAL A 108 12.67 34.45 17.92
N ILE A 109 12.06 33.95 16.84
CA ILE A 109 12.33 32.63 16.28
C ILE A 109 13.79 32.51 15.81
N ASP A 110 14.33 33.50 15.09
CA ASP A 110 15.73 33.49 14.64
C ASP A 110 16.71 33.59 15.83
N SER A 111 16.34 34.30 16.89
CA SER A 111 17.13 34.33 18.13
C SER A 111 17.09 32.98 18.86
N MET A 112 15.94 32.31 18.92
CA MET A 112 15.78 30.96 19.47
C MET A 112 16.53 29.92 18.64
N LEU A 113 16.54 30.04 17.31
CA LEU A 113 17.28 29.17 16.41
C LEU A 113 18.80 29.36 16.57
N ARG A 114 19.26 30.61 16.75
CA ARG A 114 20.67 30.93 17.09
C ARG A 114 21.08 30.45 18.47
N TYR A 115 20.20 30.51 19.46
CA TYR A 115 20.47 29.95 20.80
C TYR A 115 20.46 28.41 20.78
N ALA A 116 19.61 27.78 19.96
CA ALA A 116 19.55 26.32 19.78
C ALA A 116 20.77 25.76 19.03
N THR A 117 21.40 26.54 18.15
CA THR A 117 22.64 26.14 17.44
C THR A 117 23.92 26.45 18.22
N ALA A 118 23.88 27.32 19.25
CA ALA A 118 25.06 27.73 20.01
C ALA A 118 25.29 26.99 21.34
N ALA A 119 24.38 26.11 21.78
CA ALA A 119 24.53 25.35 23.03
C ALA A 119 24.40 23.83 22.81
N ALA A 120 25.51 23.09 22.90
CA ALA A 120 25.52 21.63 23.06
C ALA A 120 24.96 21.21 24.43
N PRO A 121 24.78 19.90 24.74
CA PRO A 121 24.08 18.81 24.06
C PRO A 121 22.66 18.63 24.67
N ILE A 122 21.60 18.66 23.86
CA ILE A 122 20.23 18.74 24.41
C ILE A 122 19.72 17.35 24.79
N SER A 123 19.42 17.18 26.09
CA SER A 123 18.73 16.04 26.69
C SER A 123 17.33 15.83 26.09
N SER A 124 16.81 14.59 26.14
CA SER A 124 15.48 14.20 25.63
C SER A 124 14.34 15.15 26.01
N SER A 125 14.41 15.80 27.18
CA SER A 125 13.45 16.81 27.64
C SER A 125 13.36 18.06 26.75
N GLY A 126 14.41 18.44 26.04
CA GLY A 126 14.40 19.60 25.15
C GLY A 126 13.77 19.31 23.79
N VAL A 127 13.83 18.05 23.33
CA VAL A 127 13.12 17.58 22.13
C VAL A 127 11.63 17.52 22.42
N ASP A 128 11.23 16.94 23.56
CA ASP A 128 9.83 16.85 23.98
C ASP A 128 9.18 18.23 24.18
N LEU A 129 9.92 19.19 24.74
CA LEU A 129 9.44 20.57 24.91
C LEU A 129 9.33 21.30 23.57
N ALA A 130 10.25 21.06 22.63
CA ALA A 130 10.18 21.63 21.29
C ALA A 130 9.01 21.05 20.47
N GLU A 131 8.74 19.75 20.61
CA GLU A 131 7.60 19.06 19.99
C GLU A 131 6.27 19.60 20.57
N TYR A 132 6.19 19.75 21.91
CA TYR A 132 5.03 20.34 22.59
C TYR A 132 4.78 21.79 22.16
N LEU A 133 5.81 22.64 22.12
CA LEU A 133 5.67 24.03 21.69
C LEU A 133 5.35 24.14 20.18
N ARG A 134 5.84 23.22 19.34
CA ARG A 134 5.40 23.10 17.94
C ARG A 134 3.91 22.74 17.85
N GLN A 135 3.44 21.78 18.62
CA GLN A 135 2.03 21.38 18.64
C GLN A 135 1.13 22.52 19.14
N GLU A 136 1.52 23.22 20.20
CA GLU A 136 0.78 24.36 20.74
C GLU A 136 0.79 25.56 19.76
N ALA A 137 1.93 25.85 19.14
CA ALA A 137 2.02 26.89 18.11
C ALA A 137 1.19 26.54 16.86
N SER A 138 1.20 25.27 16.41
CA SER A 138 0.36 24.79 15.31
C SER A 138 -1.11 24.96 15.66
N ALA A 139 -1.54 24.50 16.84
CA ALA A 139 -2.92 24.63 17.30
C ALA A 139 -3.38 26.11 17.37
N ASN A 140 -2.52 27.01 17.86
CA ASN A 140 -2.81 28.45 17.93
C ASN A 140 -2.83 29.12 16.55
N ILE A 141 -1.97 28.72 15.62
CA ILE A 141 -1.99 29.18 14.23
C ILE A 141 -3.26 28.69 13.53
N THR A 142 -3.63 27.42 13.68
CA THR A 142 -4.85 26.83 13.12
C THR A 142 -6.09 27.57 13.62
N LYS A 143 -6.18 27.82 14.92
CA LYS A 143 -7.26 28.63 15.51
C LYS A 143 -7.31 30.04 14.93
N THR A 144 -6.16 30.70 14.82
CA THR A 144 -6.05 32.08 14.29
C THR A 144 -6.40 32.15 12.80
N VAL A 145 -6.04 31.13 12.00
CA VAL A 145 -6.39 31.05 10.57
C VAL A 145 -7.88 30.82 10.39
N VAL A 146 -8.48 29.93 11.19
CA VAL A 146 -9.93 29.68 11.22
C VAL A 146 -10.69 30.95 11.59
N ASP A 147 -10.29 31.62 12.66
CA ASP A 147 -10.95 32.85 13.14
C ASP A 147 -10.88 33.98 12.09
N ASN A 148 -9.71 34.21 11.48
CA ASN A 148 -9.53 35.23 10.44
C ASN A 148 -10.27 34.90 9.13
N ARG A 149 -10.48 33.61 8.83
CA ARG A 149 -11.26 33.18 7.67
C ARG A 149 -12.76 33.34 7.91
N GLN A 150 -13.26 32.85 9.03
CA GLN A 150 -14.64 33.08 9.46
C GLN A 150 -14.98 34.57 9.49
N GLN A 151 -14.06 35.42 9.93
CA GLN A 151 -14.30 36.86 9.99
C GLN A 151 -14.33 37.53 8.60
N ARG A 152 -13.51 37.07 7.64
CA ARG A 152 -13.56 37.56 6.25
C ARG A 152 -14.85 37.15 5.54
N GLU A 153 -15.30 35.91 5.75
CA GLU A 153 -16.52 35.39 5.14
C GLU A 153 -17.78 35.99 5.81
N LYS A 154 -17.77 36.20 7.13
CA LYS A 154 -18.79 37.00 7.85
C LYS A 154 -18.92 38.41 7.28
N ASN A 155 -17.80 39.06 6.98
CA ASN A 155 -17.81 40.41 6.39
C ASN A 155 -18.31 40.42 4.94
N ALA A 156 -18.14 39.32 4.19
CA ALA A 156 -18.70 39.16 2.84
C ALA A 156 -20.21 38.86 2.88
N ALA A 157 -20.68 38.06 3.85
CA ALA A 157 -22.09 37.73 4.05
C ALA A 157 -22.95 38.94 4.45
N VAL A 158 -22.39 39.93 5.15
CA VAL A 158 -23.11 41.18 5.51
C VAL A 158 -23.48 42.03 4.28
N GLN A 159 -22.92 41.76 3.10
CA GLN A 159 -23.19 42.51 1.86
C GLN A 159 -24.13 41.82 0.86
N GLY A 160 -24.61 40.59 1.12
CA GLY A 160 -25.55 39.87 0.25
C GLY A 160 -26.62 39.11 1.04
N GLU A 161 -27.76 38.83 0.43
CA GLU A 161 -28.92 38.12 1.01
C GLU A 161 -28.63 36.63 1.34
N PHE A 162 -27.64 36.36 2.20
CA PHE A 162 -27.20 35.02 2.56
C PHE A 162 -27.71 34.62 3.96
N ASN A 163 -28.33 33.45 4.07
CA ASN A 163 -28.55 32.76 5.35
C ASN A 163 -27.38 31.82 5.61
N TYR A 164 -26.83 31.81 6.82
CA TYR A 164 -25.81 30.84 7.25
C TYR A 164 -26.35 29.95 8.37
N ILE A 165 -25.94 28.68 8.36
CA ILE A 165 -26.25 27.71 9.41
C ILE A 165 -24.92 27.24 10.00
N PRO A 166 -24.60 27.60 11.26
CA PRO A 166 -23.49 26.99 11.97
C PRO A 166 -23.86 25.56 12.36
N THR A 167 -22.94 24.64 12.17
CA THR A 167 -23.10 23.23 12.55
C THR A 167 -22.34 22.90 13.84
N SER A 168 -22.73 21.82 14.51
CA SER A 168 -22.18 21.41 15.80
C SER A 168 -20.71 21.00 15.75
N ASP A 169 -20.18 20.69 14.56
CA ASP A 169 -18.76 20.47 14.29
C ASP A 169 -17.92 21.75 14.15
N GLY A 170 -18.56 22.92 14.24
CA GLY A 170 -17.93 24.23 14.04
C GLY A 170 -17.84 24.64 12.58
N GLY A 171 -18.40 23.85 11.67
CA GLY A 171 -18.59 24.17 10.27
C GLY A 171 -19.60 25.30 10.06
N THR A 172 -19.66 25.80 8.83
CA THR A 172 -20.64 26.81 8.44
C THR A 172 -21.04 26.61 6.99
N ASP A 173 -22.35 26.50 6.79
CA ASP A 173 -22.98 26.37 5.49
C ASP A 173 -23.67 27.68 5.10
N TYR A 174 -23.44 28.10 3.86
CA TYR A 174 -23.98 29.34 3.28
C TYR A 174 -24.95 29.01 2.15
N PHE A 175 -26.13 29.62 2.16
CA PHE A 175 -27.17 29.34 1.19
C PHE A 175 -27.59 30.58 0.40
N THR A 176 -27.92 30.37 -0.87
CA THR A 176 -28.61 31.33 -1.74
C THR A 176 -29.79 30.61 -2.38
N ASP A 177 -30.98 31.21 -2.32
CA ASP A 177 -32.22 30.61 -2.84
C ASP A 177 -32.46 29.17 -2.36
N GLY A 178 -32.07 28.86 -1.11
CA GLY A 178 -32.19 27.52 -0.53
C GLY A 178 -31.26 26.46 -1.13
N LEU A 179 -30.22 26.86 -1.88
CA LEU A 179 -29.16 26.00 -2.38
C LEU A 179 -27.84 26.32 -1.67
N LEU A 180 -27.08 25.28 -1.34
CA LEU A 180 -25.79 25.42 -0.68
C LEU A 180 -24.78 26.04 -1.66
N THR A 181 -24.20 27.19 -1.32
CA THR A 181 -23.23 27.87 -2.18
C THR A 181 -21.80 27.65 -1.72
N THR A 182 -21.62 27.47 -0.43
CA THR A 182 -20.32 27.33 0.23
C THR A 182 -20.51 26.59 1.55
N SER A 183 -19.59 25.70 1.87
CA SER A 183 -19.57 24.88 3.08
C SER A 183 -18.14 24.87 3.60
N VAL A 184 -17.93 25.28 4.85
CA VAL A 184 -16.58 25.64 5.33
C VAL A 184 -16.28 25.00 6.67
N ASN A 185 -15.07 24.43 6.78
CA ASN A 185 -14.49 23.86 7.99
C ASN A 185 -15.29 22.70 8.62
N HIS A 186 -15.98 21.90 7.80
CA HIS A 186 -16.63 20.70 8.31
C HIS A 186 -15.60 19.67 8.76
N VAL A 187 -15.84 19.10 9.93
CA VAL A 187 -14.94 18.14 10.55
C VAL A 187 -15.26 16.75 10.04
N LYS A 188 -14.22 16.05 9.56
CA LYS A 188 -14.29 14.63 9.24
C LYS A 188 -13.29 13.86 10.07
N ILE A 189 -13.77 12.85 10.79
CA ILE A 189 -12.96 11.96 11.61
C ILE A 189 -12.92 10.57 10.96
N ASP A 190 -11.72 10.05 10.73
CA ASP A 190 -11.52 8.71 10.16
C ASP A 190 -11.62 7.58 11.20
N GLU A 191 -11.49 6.33 10.73
CA GLU A 191 -11.56 5.12 11.54
C GLU A 191 -10.43 5.00 12.57
N LEU A 192 -9.35 5.77 12.42
CA LEU A 192 -8.23 5.83 13.36
C LEU A 192 -8.35 7.04 14.31
N GLY A 193 -9.38 7.88 14.12
CA GLY A 193 -9.62 9.07 14.93
C GLY A 193 -8.91 10.33 14.44
N ASN A 194 -8.28 10.31 13.28
CA ASN A 194 -7.65 11.50 12.73
C ASN A 194 -8.70 12.50 12.28
N ARG A 195 -8.50 13.74 12.71
CA ARG A 195 -9.38 14.86 12.38
C ARG A 195 -8.88 15.57 11.12
N SER A 196 -9.77 15.74 10.15
CA SER A 196 -9.55 16.56 8.96
C SER A 196 -10.64 17.62 8.82
N LEU A 197 -10.32 18.71 8.13
CA LEU A 197 -11.28 19.75 7.79
C LEU A 197 -11.54 19.72 6.28
N SER A 198 -12.80 19.85 5.90
CA SER A 198 -13.22 19.97 4.51
C SER A 198 -13.90 21.31 4.28
N SER A 199 -13.63 21.92 3.14
CA SER A 199 -14.37 23.08 2.65
C SER A 199 -14.69 22.91 1.17
N MET A 200 -15.91 23.25 0.79
CA MET A 200 -16.39 23.29 -0.57
C MET A 200 -16.89 24.69 -0.89
N ARG A 201 -16.53 25.22 -2.06
CA ARG A 201 -16.79 26.58 -2.52
C ARG A 201 -17.26 26.56 -3.97
N ASP A 202 -17.76 27.70 -4.44
CA ASP A 202 -18.15 27.91 -5.84
C ASP A 202 -19.15 26.87 -6.35
N MET A 203 -20.07 26.43 -5.49
CA MET A 203 -21.08 25.44 -5.86
C MET A 203 -22.01 26.02 -6.92
N LYS A 204 -22.14 25.32 -8.06
CA LYS A 204 -23.03 25.70 -9.16
C LYS A 204 -24.05 24.61 -9.40
N TYR A 205 -25.26 25.03 -9.75
CA TYR A 205 -26.39 24.15 -9.99
C TYR A 205 -26.90 24.34 -11.42
N ASN A 206 -27.48 23.29 -11.99
CA ASN A 206 -28.22 23.39 -13.26
C ASN A 206 -29.65 23.91 -13.01
N ASP A 207 -30.43 24.03 -14.10
CA ASP A 207 -31.82 24.49 -14.06
C ASP A 207 -32.74 23.60 -13.21
N ASP A 208 -32.40 22.30 -13.09
CA ASP A 208 -33.08 21.33 -12.22
C ASP A 208 -32.63 21.41 -10.75
N ARG A 209 -31.80 22.40 -10.40
CA ARG A 209 -31.21 22.61 -9.07
C ARG A 209 -30.31 21.45 -8.60
N LEU A 210 -29.73 20.70 -9.52
CA LEU A 210 -28.75 19.65 -9.26
C LEU A 210 -27.32 20.24 -9.30
N LEU A 211 -26.46 19.86 -8.35
CA LEU A 211 -25.10 20.37 -8.21
C LEU A 211 -24.22 19.87 -9.37
N VAL A 212 -23.71 20.77 -10.21
CA VAL A 212 -22.92 20.42 -11.40
C VAL A 212 -21.45 20.76 -11.31
N SER A 213 -21.04 21.62 -10.37
CA SER A 213 -19.62 21.86 -10.11
C SER A 213 -19.37 22.44 -8.72
N TYR A 214 -18.18 22.21 -8.19
CA TYR A 214 -17.64 22.95 -7.03
C TYR A 214 -16.11 22.87 -7.01
N SER A 215 -15.48 23.76 -6.26
CA SER A 215 -14.07 23.71 -5.88
C SER A 215 -13.96 23.47 -4.38
N GLY A 216 -12.81 23.03 -3.88
CA GLY A 216 -12.66 22.84 -2.46
C GLY A 216 -11.26 22.51 -2.00
N GLU A 217 -11.14 22.33 -0.71
CA GLU A 217 -9.90 21.95 -0.06
C GLU A 217 -10.15 21.06 1.15
N LYS A 218 -9.22 20.15 1.39
CA LYS A 218 -9.14 19.33 2.59
C LYS A 218 -7.83 19.64 3.31
N LEU A 219 -7.91 19.83 4.62
CA LEU A 219 -6.75 19.89 5.51
C LEU A 219 -6.75 18.60 6.33
N ASP A 220 -5.68 17.82 6.28
CA ASP A 220 -5.52 16.66 7.15
C ASP A 220 -5.10 17.06 8.57
N ASN A 221 -4.87 16.07 9.43
CA ASN A 221 -4.46 16.26 10.82
C ASN A 221 -3.03 16.81 10.97
N LEU A 222 -2.29 16.96 9.87
CA LEU A 222 -0.95 17.52 9.77
C LEU A 222 -0.96 18.90 9.07
N ASP A 223 -2.14 19.48 8.89
CA ASP A 223 -2.38 20.72 8.15
C ASP A 223 -1.92 20.65 6.68
N ASN A 224 -1.76 19.44 6.14
CA ASN A 224 -1.45 19.25 4.73
C ASN A 224 -2.70 19.55 3.90
N LYS A 225 -2.52 20.39 2.88
CA LYS A 225 -3.61 20.86 2.04
C LYS A 225 -3.70 20.05 0.74
N THR A 226 -4.84 19.41 0.53
CA THR A 226 -5.27 18.91 -0.77
C THR A 226 -6.32 19.87 -1.34
N THR A 227 -6.18 20.31 -2.58
CA THR A 227 -7.24 21.05 -3.28
C THR A 227 -7.94 20.16 -4.28
N PHE A 228 -9.24 20.37 -4.49
CA PHE A 228 -9.99 19.60 -5.46
C PHE A 228 -10.98 20.46 -6.25
N SER A 229 -11.31 20.02 -7.45
CA SER A 229 -12.39 20.57 -8.25
C SER A 229 -13.20 19.44 -8.86
N TRP A 230 -14.52 19.53 -8.73
CA TRP A 230 -15.45 18.54 -9.21
C TRP A 230 -16.40 19.14 -10.24
N THR A 231 -16.72 18.35 -11.27
CA THR A 231 -17.77 18.65 -12.24
C THR A 231 -18.56 17.38 -12.52
N GLY A 232 -19.87 17.49 -12.71
CA GLY A 232 -20.69 16.32 -12.96
C GLY A 232 -21.95 16.59 -13.75
N THR A 233 -22.50 15.51 -14.29
CA THR A 233 -23.77 15.47 -15.01
C THR A 233 -24.64 14.37 -14.42
N TYR A 234 -25.96 14.49 -14.61
CA TYR A 234 -26.94 13.57 -14.06
C TYR A 234 -27.67 12.80 -15.15
N LEU A 235 -28.11 11.60 -14.81
CA LEU A 235 -28.98 10.83 -15.68
C LEU A 235 -30.35 11.51 -15.80
N PRO A 236 -31.02 11.44 -16.98
CA PRO A 236 -32.32 12.07 -17.20
C PRO A 236 -33.35 11.65 -16.16
N GLY A 237 -34.09 12.62 -15.62
CA GLY A 237 -35.12 12.42 -14.59
C GLY A 237 -34.62 12.55 -13.15
N SER A 238 -33.33 12.83 -12.93
CA SER A 238 -32.78 13.10 -11.60
C SER A 238 -33.43 14.35 -10.98
N LEU A 239 -33.66 14.32 -9.67
CA LEU A 239 -34.39 15.34 -8.91
C LEU A 239 -33.52 15.85 -7.75
N PHE A 240 -33.47 17.17 -7.56
CA PHE A 240 -32.57 17.79 -6.56
C PHE A 240 -32.79 17.29 -5.13
N TYR A 241 -34.06 17.06 -4.78
CA TYR A 241 -34.51 16.67 -3.43
C TYR A 241 -34.41 15.17 -3.17
N ALA A 242 -33.91 14.38 -4.12
CA ALA A 242 -33.79 12.95 -3.92
C ALA A 242 -32.65 12.61 -2.95
N THR A 243 -33.02 11.94 -1.86
CA THR A 243 -32.14 11.31 -0.87
C THR A 243 -32.40 9.81 -0.82
N ALA A 244 -31.57 9.05 -0.09
CA ALA A 244 -31.78 7.63 0.17
C ALA A 244 -33.12 7.34 0.88
N GLU A 245 -33.67 8.31 1.60
CA GLU A 245 -34.95 8.20 2.32
C GLU A 245 -36.14 8.56 1.44
N THR A 246 -35.93 9.36 0.39
CA THR A 246 -37.01 9.74 -0.51
C THR A 246 -37.27 8.68 -1.56
N ASN A 247 -38.54 8.50 -1.91
CA ASN A 247 -38.93 7.79 -3.13
C ASN A 247 -38.62 8.58 -4.42
N ALA A 248 -37.74 9.59 -4.39
CA ALA A 248 -37.26 10.31 -5.56
C ALA A 248 -35.95 9.71 -6.10
N TYR A 249 -35.47 10.20 -7.24
CA TYR A 249 -34.37 9.62 -8.01
C TYR A 249 -33.27 10.67 -8.25
N LYS A 250 -32.00 10.34 -8.00
CA LYS A 250 -30.83 11.16 -8.35
C LYS A 250 -29.61 10.27 -8.56
N SER A 251 -29.05 10.29 -9.76
CA SER A 251 -27.85 9.51 -10.09
C SER A 251 -26.98 10.22 -11.13
N TYR A 252 -25.68 10.14 -10.96
CA TYR A 252 -24.72 10.72 -11.88
C TYR A 252 -24.70 9.95 -13.20
N ALA A 253 -24.59 10.68 -14.31
CA ALA A 253 -24.29 10.11 -15.63
C ALA A 253 -22.77 10.05 -15.83
N ALA A 254 -22.07 11.14 -15.50
CA ALA A 254 -20.62 11.18 -15.47
C ALA A 254 -20.14 12.26 -14.49
N TYR A 255 -18.92 12.13 -13.99
CA TYR A 255 -18.24 13.22 -13.30
C TYR A 255 -16.74 13.19 -13.54
N ASN A 256 -16.11 14.34 -13.35
CA ASN A 256 -14.66 14.50 -13.31
C ASN A 256 -14.27 15.15 -11.98
N MET A 257 -13.28 14.58 -11.31
CA MET A 257 -12.65 15.12 -10.12
C MET A 257 -11.17 15.32 -10.40
N LYS A 258 -10.68 16.53 -10.16
CA LYS A 258 -9.25 16.84 -10.16
C LYS A 258 -8.82 17.14 -8.74
N GLU A 259 -7.80 16.45 -8.26
CA GLU A 259 -7.20 16.66 -6.95
C GLU A 259 -5.73 17.07 -7.12
N VAL A 260 -5.26 17.97 -6.26
CA VAL A 260 -3.85 18.33 -6.13
C VAL A 260 -3.46 18.08 -4.70
N ASP A 261 -2.56 17.13 -4.49
CA ASP A 261 -2.09 16.74 -3.17
C ASP A 261 -1.13 17.78 -2.58
N PRO A 262 -0.74 17.64 -1.30
CA PRO A 262 0.19 18.56 -0.65
C PRO A 262 1.54 18.63 -1.37
N GLY A 263 1.99 17.51 -1.96
CA GLY A 263 3.20 17.37 -2.76
C GLY A 263 3.17 18.12 -4.10
N GLY A 264 1.98 18.54 -4.54
CA GLY A 264 1.75 19.14 -5.86
C GLY A 264 1.43 18.11 -6.95
N ASN A 265 1.30 16.84 -6.59
CA ASN A 265 0.90 15.79 -7.51
C ASN A 265 -0.58 15.96 -7.87
N THR A 266 -0.90 15.74 -9.14
CA THR A 266 -2.26 15.89 -9.64
C THR A 266 -2.87 14.54 -9.95
N THR A 267 -4.07 14.30 -9.46
CA THR A 267 -4.88 13.11 -9.76
C THR A 267 -6.17 13.56 -10.45
N ASP A 268 -6.37 13.12 -11.69
CA ASP A 268 -7.57 13.37 -12.48
C ASP A 268 -8.40 12.08 -12.59
N THR A 269 -9.55 12.04 -11.93
CA THR A 269 -10.50 10.91 -11.95
C THR A 269 -11.71 11.23 -12.81
N GLN A 270 -11.97 10.39 -13.81
CA GLN A 270 -13.14 10.43 -14.67
C GLN A 270 -14.00 9.22 -14.35
N TRP A 271 -15.28 9.44 -14.11
CA TRP A 271 -16.24 8.37 -13.82
C TRP A 271 -17.44 8.49 -14.75
N THR A 272 -17.91 7.36 -15.28
CA THR A 272 -19.06 7.32 -16.18
C THR A 272 -19.97 6.15 -15.83
N ALA A 273 -21.27 6.42 -15.71
CA ALA A 273 -22.28 5.38 -15.51
C ALA A 273 -22.37 4.50 -16.76
N GLY A 274 -22.28 3.18 -16.57
CA GLY A 274 -22.43 2.20 -17.64
C GLY A 274 -23.88 1.75 -17.78
N SER A 275 -24.47 1.22 -16.70
CA SER A 275 -25.85 0.76 -16.67
C SER A 275 -26.53 1.12 -15.36
N TYR A 276 -27.85 1.25 -15.43
CA TYR A 276 -28.66 1.76 -14.36
C TYR A 276 -30.04 1.10 -14.38
N ASN A 277 -30.60 0.87 -13.20
CA ASN A 277 -31.95 0.35 -13.02
C ASN A 277 -32.89 1.47 -12.56
N PRO A 278 -33.73 2.06 -13.45
CA PRO A 278 -34.64 3.13 -13.08
C PRO A 278 -35.69 2.75 -12.04
N SER A 279 -36.13 1.49 -12.05
CA SER A 279 -37.16 1.02 -11.12
C SER A 279 -36.61 0.86 -9.69
N LYS A 280 -35.35 0.44 -9.55
CA LYS A 280 -34.68 0.27 -8.25
C LYS A 280 -33.86 1.48 -7.81
N LYS A 281 -33.57 2.38 -8.74
CA LYS A 281 -32.71 3.55 -8.60
C LYS A 281 -31.26 3.28 -8.25
N LEU A 282 -30.69 2.28 -8.91
CA LEU A 282 -29.35 1.80 -8.62
C LEU A 282 -28.51 1.77 -9.89
N VAL A 283 -27.29 2.30 -9.82
CA VAL A 283 -26.27 2.13 -10.86
C VAL A 283 -25.77 0.70 -10.78
N LEU A 284 -25.86 -0.06 -11.87
CA LEU A 284 -25.50 -1.48 -11.91
C LEU A 284 -24.12 -1.72 -12.54
N SER A 285 -23.59 -0.72 -13.25
CA SER A 285 -22.20 -0.70 -13.71
C SER A 285 -21.70 0.72 -13.95
N PHE A 286 -20.39 0.92 -13.88
CA PHE A 286 -19.71 2.16 -14.22
C PHE A 286 -18.27 1.90 -14.68
N SER A 287 -17.69 2.83 -15.41
CA SER A 287 -16.25 2.88 -15.67
C SER A 287 -15.60 4.05 -14.94
N GLN A 288 -14.34 3.86 -14.57
CA GLN A 288 -13.52 4.89 -13.96
C GLN A 288 -12.12 4.87 -14.54
N LYS A 289 -11.61 6.04 -14.90
CA LYS A 289 -10.23 6.25 -15.30
C LYS A 289 -9.58 7.25 -14.36
N THR A 290 -8.43 6.91 -13.80
CA THR A 290 -7.66 7.77 -12.91
C THR A 290 -6.28 8.00 -13.52
N THR A 291 -5.89 9.26 -13.70
CA THR A 291 -4.55 9.65 -14.18
C THR A 291 -3.83 10.42 -13.09
N ASP A 292 -2.70 9.89 -12.64
CA ASP A 292 -1.85 10.50 -11.64
C ASP A 292 -0.52 10.95 -12.24
N SER A 293 -0.08 12.16 -11.90
CA SER A 293 1.16 12.75 -12.45
C SER A 293 2.43 12.01 -12.06
N VAL A 294 2.41 11.22 -10.98
CA VAL A 294 3.56 10.43 -10.49
C VAL A 294 3.32 8.94 -10.68
N TYR A 295 2.13 8.46 -10.36
CA TYR A 295 1.86 7.02 -10.29
C TYR A 295 1.32 6.42 -11.60
N GLY A 296 1.05 7.23 -12.62
CA GLY A 296 0.59 6.77 -13.94
C GLY A 296 -0.94 6.72 -14.04
N THR A 297 -1.44 5.98 -15.04
CA THR A 297 -2.87 5.89 -15.35
C THR A 297 -3.41 4.49 -15.06
N SER A 298 -4.57 4.42 -14.39
CA SER A 298 -5.36 3.20 -14.28
C SER A 298 -6.77 3.40 -14.83
N GLU A 299 -7.40 2.32 -15.27
CA GLU A 299 -8.76 2.34 -15.77
C GLU A 299 -9.45 1.02 -15.46
N PHE A 300 -10.71 1.06 -15.03
CA PHE A 300 -11.50 -0.14 -14.78
C PHE A 300 -12.99 0.08 -15.07
N THR A 301 -13.68 -1.03 -15.29
CA THR A 301 -15.14 -1.12 -15.34
C THR A 301 -15.61 -2.02 -14.21
N ARG A 302 -16.51 -1.50 -13.37
CA ARG A 302 -17.24 -2.26 -12.36
C ARG A 302 -18.64 -2.58 -12.88
N SER A 303 -19.06 -3.83 -12.77
CA SER A 303 -20.31 -4.35 -13.29
C SER A 303 -20.96 -5.34 -12.33
N LYS A 304 -22.19 -5.77 -12.67
CA LYS A 304 -23.01 -6.69 -11.87
C LYS A 304 -23.16 -6.23 -10.42
N ILE A 305 -23.24 -4.93 -10.18
CA ILE A 305 -23.27 -4.41 -8.81
C ILE A 305 -24.59 -4.77 -8.14
N GLU A 306 -24.51 -5.41 -6.98
CA GLU A 306 -25.63 -5.65 -6.09
C GLU A 306 -25.47 -4.82 -4.82
N TYR A 307 -26.57 -4.42 -4.20
CA TYR A 307 -26.59 -3.50 -3.06
C TYR A 307 -27.30 -4.12 -1.86
N ALA A 308 -26.64 -4.09 -0.69
CA ALA A 308 -27.19 -4.51 0.57
C ALA A 308 -28.36 -3.59 0.96
N GLY A 309 -29.53 -4.18 1.22
CA GLY A 309 -30.73 -3.43 1.61
C GLY A 309 -31.23 -2.43 0.55
N GLY A 310 -30.78 -2.54 -0.71
CA GLY A 310 -31.11 -1.59 -1.77
C GLY A 310 -30.49 -0.20 -1.60
N GLN A 311 -29.45 -0.05 -0.76
CA GLN A 311 -28.79 1.21 -0.48
C GLN A 311 -27.56 1.40 -1.40
N ILE A 312 -27.54 2.49 -2.18
CA ILE A 312 -26.51 2.73 -3.22
C ILE A 312 -25.10 2.93 -2.64
N ASP A 313 -24.99 3.31 -1.38
CA ASP A 313 -23.74 3.46 -0.63
C ASP A 313 -23.21 2.12 -0.08
N ARG A 314 -23.95 1.01 -0.25
CA ARG A 314 -23.63 -0.29 0.35
C ARG A 314 -23.64 -1.42 -0.69
N PRO A 315 -22.68 -1.46 -1.64
CA PRO A 315 -22.54 -2.60 -2.52
C PRO A 315 -22.33 -3.88 -1.69
N SER A 316 -23.04 -4.96 -1.99
CA SER A 316 -22.87 -6.29 -1.40
C SER A 316 -22.05 -7.22 -2.29
N TYR A 317 -22.06 -6.97 -3.61
CA TYR A 317 -21.32 -7.71 -4.62
C TYR A 317 -20.97 -6.81 -5.80
N TYR A 318 -19.83 -7.04 -6.43
CA TYR A 318 -19.50 -6.53 -7.75
C TYR A 318 -18.42 -7.35 -8.45
N TYR A 319 -18.38 -7.25 -9.77
CA TYR A 319 -17.29 -7.71 -10.62
C TYR A 319 -16.57 -6.51 -11.23
N GLU A 320 -15.26 -6.53 -11.29
CA GLU A 320 -14.41 -5.47 -11.82
C GLU A 320 -13.40 -6.03 -12.81
N GLU A 321 -13.16 -5.31 -13.90
CA GLU A 321 -12.10 -5.60 -14.86
C GLU A 321 -11.41 -4.30 -15.27
N GLY A 322 -10.10 -4.31 -15.41
CA GLY A 322 -9.34 -3.09 -15.67
C GLY A 322 -7.88 -3.30 -15.97
N VAL A 323 -7.16 -2.19 -16.04
CA VAL A 323 -5.71 -2.10 -16.24
C VAL A 323 -5.13 -1.25 -15.11
N GLY A 324 -4.16 -1.82 -14.39
CA GLY A 324 -3.44 -1.14 -13.32
C GLY A 324 -2.50 -0.05 -13.85
N THR A 325 -1.91 0.73 -12.93
CA THR A 325 -0.92 1.75 -13.31
C THR A 325 0.38 1.18 -13.86
N ASP A 326 0.60 -0.11 -13.65
CA ASP A 326 1.66 -0.92 -14.24
C ASP A 326 1.38 -1.36 -15.69
N GLY A 327 0.19 -1.10 -16.22
CA GLY A 327 -0.22 -1.58 -17.54
C GLY A 327 -0.64 -3.04 -17.56
N LEU A 328 -0.77 -3.71 -16.41
CA LEU A 328 -1.22 -5.09 -16.31
C LEU A 328 -2.76 -5.14 -16.22
N SER A 329 -3.36 -6.02 -17.02
CA SER A 329 -4.79 -6.28 -16.96
C SER A 329 -5.14 -7.09 -15.73
N TYR A 330 -6.27 -6.79 -15.11
CA TYR A 330 -6.78 -7.54 -13.98
C TYR A 330 -8.30 -7.72 -14.02
N THR A 331 -8.77 -8.72 -13.28
CA THR A 331 -10.18 -8.90 -12.91
C THR A 331 -10.29 -9.07 -11.41
N SER A 332 -11.37 -8.60 -10.81
CA SER A 332 -11.66 -8.76 -9.38
C SER A 332 -13.14 -9.08 -9.18
N GLU A 333 -13.44 -10.07 -8.37
CA GLU A 333 -14.78 -10.35 -7.88
C GLU A 333 -14.81 -10.12 -6.37
N ARG A 334 -15.58 -9.12 -5.92
CA ARG A 334 -15.80 -8.88 -4.50
C ARG A 334 -17.24 -9.20 -4.13
N LYS A 335 -17.41 -10.01 -3.09
CA LYS A 335 -18.70 -10.53 -2.65
C LYS A 335 -18.80 -10.52 -1.13
N ASP A 336 -20.01 -10.83 -0.66
CA ASP A 336 -20.35 -10.96 0.76
C ASP A 336 -19.95 -9.73 1.58
N ILE A 337 -20.04 -8.53 0.99
CA ILE A 337 -19.63 -7.30 1.69
C ILE A 337 -20.64 -6.98 2.79
N GLN A 338 -20.16 -6.87 4.03
CA GLN A 338 -20.97 -6.59 5.21
C GLN A 338 -20.61 -5.24 5.82
N TYR A 339 -21.58 -4.64 6.53
CA TYR A 339 -21.46 -3.30 7.09
C TYR A 339 -21.96 -3.27 8.54
N ASN A 340 -21.35 -2.41 9.37
CA ASN A 340 -21.87 -2.08 10.70
C ASN A 340 -23.03 -1.07 10.61
N GLY A 341 -23.59 -0.70 11.77
CA GLY A 341 -24.69 0.26 11.86
C GLY A 341 -24.38 1.67 11.32
N ARG A 342 -23.09 2.05 11.20
CA ARG A 342 -22.62 3.33 10.61
C ARG A 342 -22.21 3.21 9.14
N GLY A 343 -22.46 2.07 8.50
CA GLY A 343 -22.10 1.86 7.10
C GLY A 343 -20.60 1.62 6.85
N GLN A 344 -19.81 1.29 7.88
CA GLN A 344 -18.41 0.89 7.71
C GLN A 344 -18.34 -0.60 7.39
N VAL A 345 -17.45 -0.97 6.46
CA VAL A 345 -17.26 -2.37 6.05
C VAL A 345 -16.72 -3.18 7.22
N THR A 346 -17.38 -4.29 7.54
CA THR A 346 -16.97 -5.24 8.59
C THR A 346 -16.43 -6.55 8.02
N TYR A 347 -16.78 -6.90 6.78
CA TYR A 347 -16.30 -8.11 6.13
C TYR A 347 -16.38 -7.99 4.60
N PHE A 348 -15.47 -8.64 3.88
CA PHE A 348 -15.61 -8.95 2.45
C PHE A 348 -14.77 -10.18 2.04
N ASP A 349 -15.17 -10.81 0.93
CA ASP A 349 -14.44 -11.85 0.21
C ASP A 349 -14.13 -11.34 -1.21
N ASP A 350 -12.86 -11.37 -1.61
CA ASP A 350 -12.35 -10.81 -2.87
C ASP A 350 -11.46 -11.83 -3.59
N THR A 351 -11.68 -12.05 -4.88
CA THR A 351 -10.76 -12.80 -5.74
C THR A 351 -10.28 -11.90 -6.85
N THR A 352 -8.99 -11.59 -6.86
CA THR A 352 -8.33 -10.79 -7.90
C THR A 352 -7.43 -11.67 -8.75
N ARG A 353 -7.45 -11.48 -10.07
CA ARG A 353 -6.57 -12.14 -11.04
C ARG A 353 -5.84 -11.09 -11.86
N VAL A 354 -4.51 -11.19 -11.93
CA VAL A 354 -3.66 -10.29 -12.72
C VAL A 354 -3.01 -11.09 -13.84
N ASP A 355 -3.09 -10.58 -15.07
CA ASP A 355 -2.53 -11.20 -16.26
C ASP A 355 -1.16 -10.59 -16.61
N TYR A 356 -0.11 -11.40 -16.50
CA TYR A 356 1.26 -11.01 -16.83
C TYR A 356 1.65 -11.32 -18.29
N SER A 357 0.73 -11.76 -19.15
CA SER A 357 1.04 -12.16 -20.53
C SER A 357 1.71 -11.05 -21.35
N SER A 358 1.43 -9.77 -21.05
CA SER A 358 2.03 -8.62 -21.74
C SER A 358 3.51 -8.39 -21.41
N VAL A 359 4.00 -8.96 -20.31
CA VAL A 359 5.38 -8.82 -19.82
C VAL A 359 6.11 -10.15 -19.67
N SER A 360 5.43 -11.27 -19.99
CA SER A 360 6.02 -12.60 -19.98
C SER A 360 6.91 -12.83 -21.19
N ALA A 361 8.01 -13.56 -20.98
CA ALA A 361 8.84 -14.06 -22.08
C ALA A 361 8.11 -15.12 -22.92
N GLU A 362 7.03 -15.72 -22.39
CA GLU A 362 6.18 -16.71 -23.05
C GLU A 362 4.72 -16.20 -23.10
N PRO A 363 4.42 -15.21 -23.96
CA PRO A 363 3.10 -14.56 -24.02
C PRO A 363 1.98 -15.51 -24.48
N GLU A 364 2.32 -16.63 -25.13
CA GLU A 364 1.36 -17.63 -25.61
C GLU A 364 0.91 -18.63 -24.53
N ALA A 365 1.45 -18.57 -23.31
CA ALA A 365 1.10 -19.50 -22.22
C ALA A 365 -0.34 -19.31 -21.68
N GLY A 366 -1.05 -18.25 -22.09
CA GLY A 366 -2.44 -18.00 -21.72
C GLY A 366 -2.64 -17.93 -20.20
N GLU A 367 -3.45 -18.85 -19.64
CA GLU A 367 -3.65 -18.96 -18.18
C GLU A 367 -2.34 -19.24 -17.40
N GLY A 368 -1.28 -19.70 -18.09
CA GLY A 368 0.07 -19.89 -17.57
C GLY A 368 0.82 -18.60 -17.21
N ASN A 369 0.20 -17.42 -17.31
CA ASN A 369 0.76 -16.14 -16.85
C ASN A 369 -0.13 -15.43 -15.80
N ILE A 370 -1.19 -16.09 -15.32
CA ILE A 370 -2.15 -15.46 -14.39
C ILE A 370 -1.72 -15.68 -12.94
N VAL A 371 -1.68 -14.59 -12.17
CA VAL A 371 -1.56 -14.66 -10.70
C VAL A 371 -2.94 -14.44 -10.10
N THR A 372 -3.42 -15.40 -9.32
CA THR A 372 -4.70 -15.31 -8.60
C THR A 372 -4.45 -15.03 -7.13
N THR A 373 -5.12 -14.03 -6.58
CA THR A 373 -5.11 -13.69 -5.15
C THR A 373 -6.53 -13.77 -4.61
N HIS A 374 -6.79 -14.70 -3.70
CA HIS A 374 -8.02 -14.75 -2.93
C HIS A 374 -7.79 -14.07 -1.58
N THR A 375 -8.69 -13.20 -1.16
CA THR A 375 -8.57 -12.39 0.05
C THR A 375 -9.89 -12.39 0.81
N THR A 376 -9.84 -12.66 2.10
CA THR A 376 -10.95 -12.41 3.02
C THR A 376 -10.50 -11.44 4.09
N ALA A 377 -11.29 -10.39 4.32
CA ALA A 377 -10.98 -9.36 5.31
C ALA A 377 -12.13 -9.20 6.29
N SER A 378 -11.79 -9.06 7.57
CA SER A 378 -12.73 -8.80 8.67
C SER A 378 -12.25 -7.62 9.51
N PHE A 379 -13.18 -6.77 9.94
CA PHE A 379 -12.91 -5.57 10.72
C PHE A 379 -13.81 -5.53 11.95
N THR A 380 -13.21 -5.29 13.10
CA THR A 380 -13.92 -5.08 14.36
C THR A 380 -13.78 -3.61 14.76
N TYR A 381 -14.90 -2.98 15.09
CA TYR A 381 -14.96 -1.58 15.48
C TYR A 381 -15.43 -1.44 16.93
N ARG A 382 -14.93 -0.40 17.58
CA ARG A 382 -15.30 -0.02 18.94
C ARG A 382 -16.71 0.54 19.01
N GLU A 383 -17.63 -0.23 19.58
CA GLU A 383 -19.03 0.19 19.81
C GLU A 383 -19.13 1.37 20.78
N ASP A 384 -18.15 1.55 21.66
CA ASP A 384 -18.09 2.65 22.62
C ASP A 384 -17.62 3.98 22.01
N THR A 385 -17.38 4.05 20.69
CA THR A 385 -17.05 5.30 20.01
C THR A 385 -18.26 6.24 20.02
N PRO A 386 -18.28 7.32 20.81
CA PRO A 386 -19.41 8.24 20.84
C PRO A 386 -19.50 9.01 19.53
N HIS A 387 -20.69 9.50 19.21
CA HIS A 387 -20.83 10.52 18.19
C HIS A 387 -20.41 11.87 18.82
N PRO A 388 -19.33 12.52 18.36
CA PRO A 388 -18.77 13.68 19.06
C PRO A 388 -19.58 14.98 18.88
N PHE A 389 -20.57 14.97 17.99
CA PHE A 389 -21.31 16.14 17.55
C PHE A 389 -22.83 15.90 17.57
N GLY A 390 -23.63 16.91 17.20
CA GLY A 390 -25.09 16.85 17.20
C GLY A 390 -25.69 16.03 16.03
N GLU A 391 -27.02 15.96 15.98
CA GLU A 391 -27.80 15.29 14.91
C GLU A 391 -27.74 16.03 13.57
N ASP A 392 -27.20 17.26 13.56
CA ASP A 392 -27.07 18.13 12.40
C ASP A 392 -25.89 17.77 11.49
N ILE A 393 -25.09 16.76 11.87
CA ILE A 393 -24.00 16.26 11.03
C ILE A 393 -24.08 14.73 10.84
N GLU A 394 -23.44 14.25 9.79
CA GLU A 394 -23.38 12.82 9.49
C GLU A 394 -22.65 12.02 10.58
N PRO A 395 -23.10 10.78 10.88
CA PRO A 395 -22.42 9.88 11.79
C PRO A 395 -20.94 9.70 11.47
N MET A 396 -20.07 10.11 12.39
CA MET A 396 -18.62 9.87 12.27
C MET A 396 -18.27 8.37 12.34
N ALA A 397 -17.16 7.98 11.74
CA ALA A 397 -16.65 6.61 11.77
C ALA A 397 -16.42 6.11 13.21
N MET A 398 -16.80 4.85 13.49
CA MET A 398 -16.36 4.13 14.69
C MET A 398 -14.86 3.84 14.59
N ARG A 399 -14.18 3.78 15.74
CA ARG A 399 -12.75 3.44 15.78
C ARG A 399 -12.52 1.99 15.40
N LEU A 400 -11.56 1.74 14.51
CA LEU A 400 -11.13 0.38 14.15
C LEU A 400 -10.36 -0.21 15.33
N GLU A 401 -10.89 -1.28 15.94
CA GLU A 401 -10.25 -2.00 17.06
C GLU A 401 -9.25 -3.02 16.54
N SER A 402 -9.64 -3.78 15.54
CA SER A 402 -8.78 -4.77 14.91
C SER A 402 -9.19 -5.09 13.48
N SER A 403 -8.25 -5.63 12.73
CA SER A 403 -8.49 -6.16 11.38
C SER A 403 -7.83 -7.52 11.23
N SER A 404 -8.49 -8.43 10.53
CA SER A 404 -7.93 -9.73 10.14
C SER A 404 -8.03 -9.91 8.63
N LEU A 405 -6.97 -10.44 8.02
CA LEU A 405 -6.83 -10.62 6.59
C LEU A 405 -6.30 -12.03 6.33
N THR A 406 -7.00 -12.82 5.54
CA THR A 406 -6.44 -14.02 4.93
C THR A 406 -6.18 -13.72 3.46
N SER A 407 -4.99 -14.03 2.96
CA SER A 407 -4.65 -13.91 1.55
C SER A 407 -4.05 -15.22 1.05
N SER A 408 -4.52 -15.70 -0.10
CA SER A 408 -4.03 -16.89 -0.77
C SER A 408 -3.63 -16.52 -2.19
N VAL A 409 -2.33 -16.47 -2.45
CA VAL A 409 -1.75 -16.17 -3.77
C VAL A 409 -1.33 -17.46 -4.43
N THR A 410 -1.82 -17.70 -5.64
CA THR A 410 -1.38 -18.78 -6.51
C THR A 410 -0.81 -18.17 -7.78
N ARG A 411 0.42 -18.57 -8.13
CA ARG A 411 1.11 -18.14 -9.34
C ARG A 411 1.06 -19.24 -10.39
N ALA A 412 1.30 -18.84 -11.63
CA ALA A 412 1.22 -19.77 -12.74
C ALA A 412 2.36 -20.81 -12.78
N ASP A 413 3.48 -20.55 -12.10
CA ASP A 413 4.59 -21.49 -11.91
C ASP A 413 4.30 -22.60 -10.88
N GLY A 414 3.05 -22.69 -10.42
CA GLY A 414 2.58 -23.63 -9.40
C GLY A 414 2.93 -23.23 -7.97
N SER A 415 3.71 -22.15 -7.77
CA SER A 415 3.97 -21.64 -6.42
C SER A 415 2.72 -21.03 -5.80
N PHE A 416 2.61 -21.16 -4.48
CA PHE A 416 1.54 -20.52 -3.73
C PHE A 416 2.03 -20.02 -2.38
N GLN A 417 1.27 -19.08 -1.82
CA GLN A 417 1.46 -18.56 -0.47
C GLN A 417 0.10 -18.25 0.16
N ASN A 418 -0.09 -18.69 1.39
CA ASN A 418 -1.23 -18.37 2.23
C ASN A 418 -0.74 -17.57 3.44
N ASP A 419 -1.29 -16.39 3.61
CA ASP A 419 -1.00 -15.47 4.70
C ASP A 419 -2.26 -15.28 5.55
N TYR A 420 -2.10 -15.28 6.86
CA TYR A 420 -3.13 -14.86 7.81
C TYR A 420 -2.55 -13.77 8.70
N THR A 421 -3.07 -12.55 8.57
CA THR A 421 -2.59 -11.36 9.26
C THR A 421 -3.66 -10.81 10.20
N THR A 422 -3.28 -10.47 11.42
CA THR A 422 -4.12 -9.76 12.38
C THR A 422 -3.42 -8.49 12.83
N THR A 423 -4.13 -7.37 12.81
CA THR A 423 -3.66 -6.07 13.32
C THR A 423 -4.58 -5.61 14.44
N GLN A 424 -3.98 -5.12 15.53
CA GLN A 424 -4.66 -4.60 16.71
C GLN A 424 -4.32 -3.13 16.89
N TYR A 425 -5.31 -2.31 17.25
CA TYR A 425 -5.17 -0.87 17.45
C TYR A 425 -5.49 -0.50 18.89
N VAL A 426 -4.60 0.28 19.51
CA VAL A 426 -4.70 0.68 20.91
C VAL A 426 -4.93 2.18 20.99
N TYR A 427 -6.02 2.56 21.66
CA TYR A 427 -6.41 3.95 21.87
C TYR A 427 -6.33 4.32 23.34
N ASP A 428 -6.09 5.60 23.61
CA ASP A 428 -6.18 6.14 24.95
C ASP A 428 -7.65 6.37 25.40
N ARG A 429 -7.81 7.07 26.53
CA ARG A 429 -9.14 7.42 27.07
C ARG A 429 -9.88 8.47 26.26
N ASN A 430 -9.19 9.24 25.42
CA ASN A 430 -9.75 10.25 24.54
C ASN A 430 -10.06 9.69 23.14
N LEU A 431 -9.84 8.38 22.93
CA LEU A 431 -9.97 7.70 21.64
C LEU A 431 -8.95 8.17 20.60
N GLU A 432 -7.78 8.63 21.05
CA GLU A 432 -6.62 8.90 20.22
C GLU A 432 -5.79 7.62 20.06
N LEU A 433 -5.34 7.34 18.84
CA LEU A 433 -4.53 6.17 18.54
C LEU A 433 -3.14 6.32 19.17
N THR A 434 -2.75 5.38 20.02
CA THR A 434 -1.46 5.38 20.75
C THR A 434 -0.54 4.23 20.40
N GLY A 435 -1.07 3.16 19.80
CA GLY A 435 -0.27 2.02 19.41
C GLY A 435 -0.98 1.14 18.40
N ALA A 436 -0.19 0.38 17.64
CA ALA A 436 -0.69 -0.69 16.80
C ALA A 436 0.37 -1.79 16.67
N SER A 437 -0.08 -3.01 16.43
CA SER A 437 0.80 -4.14 16.18
C SER A 437 0.14 -5.12 15.22
N SER A 438 0.94 -5.75 14.36
CA SER A 438 0.47 -6.76 13.43
C SER A 438 1.23 -8.06 13.58
N THR A 439 0.55 -9.18 13.38
CA THR A 439 1.16 -10.50 13.30
C THR A 439 0.62 -11.24 12.10
N THR A 440 1.52 -11.85 11.34
CA THR A 440 1.20 -12.68 10.19
C THR A 440 1.72 -14.09 10.43
N THR A 441 0.90 -15.10 10.17
CA THR A 441 1.36 -16.48 9.98
C THR A 441 1.24 -16.81 8.51
N PHE A 442 2.22 -17.48 7.93
CA PHE A 442 2.18 -17.83 6.52
C PHE A 442 2.70 -19.24 6.25
N ASN A 443 2.22 -19.81 5.15
CA ASN A 443 2.73 -21.04 4.57
C ASN A 443 2.72 -20.94 3.06
N GLY A 444 3.53 -21.75 2.38
CA GLY A 444 3.51 -21.79 0.94
C GLY A 444 4.38 -22.88 0.37
N GLN A 445 4.48 -22.86 -0.94
CA GLN A 445 5.32 -23.75 -1.73
C GLN A 445 5.99 -22.95 -2.84
N ALA A 446 7.28 -23.19 -3.03
CA ALA A 446 8.04 -22.57 -4.11
C ALA A 446 7.60 -23.11 -5.48
N ALA A 447 8.07 -22.46 -6.55
CA ALA A 447 7.80 -22.87 -7.92
C ALA A 447 8.27 -24.31 -8.17
N GLN A 448 7.56 -25.01 -9.05
CA GLN A 448 8.03 -26.29 -9.55
C GLN A 448 9.31 -26.11 -10.35
N TRP A 449 10.19 -27.11 -10.32
CA TRP A 449 11.46 -27.06 -11.04
C TRP A 449 11.78 -28.39 -11.69
N TYR A 450 12.51 -28.35 -12.80
CA TYR A 450 12.94 -29.56 -13.49
C TYR A 450 14.25 -30.09 -12.89
N GLN A 451 14.19 -31.31 -12.38
CA GLN A 451 15.37 -32.11 -12.08
C GLN A 451 15.80 -32.87 -13.33
N TYR A 452 17.06 -32.70 -13.72
CA TYR A 452 17.66 -33.44 -14.82
C TYR A 452 18.52 -34.56 -14.25
N THR A 453 18.32 -35.79 -14.73
CA THR A 453 19.14 -36.96 -14.36
C THR A 453 19.58 -37.71 -15.59
N ASP A 454 20.71 -38.41 -15.52
CA ASP A 454 21.08 -39.40 -16.54
C ASP A 454 20.45 -40.78 -16.24
N SER A 455 20.71 -41.76 -17.12
CA SER A 455 20.22 -43.15 -16.96
C SER A 455 20.78 -43.87 -15.73
N GLU A 456 21.87 -43.37 -15.14
CA GLU A 456 22.50 -43.90 -13.93
C GLU A 456 21.97 -43.22 -12.65
N GLY A 457 21.15 -42.18 -12.80
CA GLY A 457 20.54 -41.42 -11.70
C GLY A 457 21.41 -40.28 -11.18
N ASN A 458 22.47 -39.90 -11.89
CA ASN A 458 23.28 -38.73 -11.52
C ASN A 458 22.48 -37.45 -11.78
N ILE A 459 22.48 -36.53 -10.82
CA ILE A 459 21.80 -35.23 -10.95
C ILE A 459 22.65 -34.30 -11.83
N LEU A 460 22.03 -33.77 -12.88
CA LEU A 460 22.68 -32.95 -13.90
C LEU A 460 22.39 -31.46 -13.69
N THR A 461 23.38 -30.63 -14.01
CA THR A 461 23.27 -29.18 -14.14
C THR A 461 23.17 -28.82 -15.62
N LYS A 462 22.20 -27.99 -15.98
CA LYS A 462 22.05 -27.44 -17.34
C LYS A 462 22.87 -26.16 -17.47
N LYS A 463 23.68 -26.05 -18.52
CA LYS A 463 24.41 -24.82 -18.89
C LYS A 463 23.54 -23.90 -19.74
N GLU A 464 23.94 -22.63 -19.84
CA GLU A 464 23.28 -21.64 -20.70
C GLU A 464 23.27 -22.04 -22.17
N ASP A 465 24.29 -22.78 -22.63
CA ASP A 465 24.39 -23.32 -23.99
C ASP A 465 23.45 -24.53 -24.24
N GLY A 466 22.67 -24.94 -23.24
CA GLY A 466 21.71 -26.04 -23.30
C GLY A 466 22.29 -27.43 -23.06
N THR A 467 23.60 -27.54 -22.79
CA THR A 467 24.25 -28.82 -22.46
C THR A 467 24.06 -29.20 -20.99
N TYR A 468 24.23 -30.48 -20.67
CA TYR A 468 24.05 -31.02 -19.33
C TYR A 468 25.35 -31.64 -18.83
N PHE A 469 25.64 -31.49 -17.54
CA PHE A 469 26.80 -32.11 -16.92
C PHE A 469 26.54 -32.49 -15.47
N TYR A 470 27.30 -33.43 -14.93
CA TYR A 470 27.46 -33.60 -13.49
C TYR A 470 28.93 -33.55 -13.11
N ILE A 471 29.21 -33.50 -11.80
CA ILE A 471 30.57 -33.57 -11.29
C ILE A 471 30.78 -34.92 -10.63
N ASN A 472 31.69 -35.71 -11.19
CA ASN A 472 32.02 -37.05 -10.71
C ASN A 472 32.85 -37.01 -9.41
N ASP A 473 33.10 -38.17 -8.80
CA ASP A 473 33.82 -38.28 -7.52
C ASP A 473 35.22 -37.65 -7.55
N ASP A 474 35.84 -37.60 -8.72
CA ASP A 474 37.15 -37.01 -8.94
C ASP A 474 37.12 -35.49 -9.20
N LYS A 475 35.94 -34.87 -9.05
CA LYS A 475 35.67 -33.43 -9.27
C LYS A 475 35.79 -32.98 -10.72
N GLU A 476 35.71 -33.91 -11.66
CA GLU A 476 35.71 -33.61 -13.08
C GLU A 476 34.29 -33.38 -13.58
N GLU A 477 34.19 -32.47 -14.54
CA GLU A 477 32.94 -32.21 -15.23
C GLU A 477 32.70 -33.30 -16.28
N VAL A 478 31.62 -34.06 -16.12
CA VAL A 478 31.22 -35.12 -17.06
C VAL A 478 29.99 -34.62 -17.81
N GLY A 479 30.15 -34.37 -19.11
CA GLY A 479 29.07 -34.00 -20.00
C GLY A 479 28.12 -35.17 -20.26
N VAL A 480 26.83 -34.88 -20.37
CA VAL A 480 25.78 -35.86 -20.68
C VAL A 480 25.04 -35.39 -21.93
N ASP A 481 24.90 -36.29 -22.91
CA ASP A 481 24.18 -36.01 -24.13
C ASP A 481 22.70 -35.75 -23.83
N ALA A 482 22.12 -34.72 -24.47
CA ALA A 482 20.75 -34.31 -24.21
C ALA A 482 19.70 -35.42 -24.44
N ALA A 483 20.00 -36.41 -25.29
CA ALA A 483 19.15 -37.58 -25.53
C ALA A 483 19.07 -38.54 -24.33
N ASP A 484 20.08 -38.53 -23.45
CA ASP A 484 20.18 -39.40 -22.28
C ASP A 484 19.71 -38.70 -20.99
N VAL A 485 19.22 -37.47 -21.12
CA VAL A 485 18.70 -36.68 -20.01
C VAL A 485 17.23 -37.01 -19.77
N VAL A 486 16.94 -37.46 -18.57
CA VAL A 486 15.60 -37.60 -18.04
C VAL A 486 15.25 -36.33 -17.25
N SER A 487 14.26 -35.58 -17.72
CA SER A 487 13.70 -34.44 -16.98
C SER A 487 12.51 -34.87 -16.14
N THR A 488 12.59 -34.66 -14.83
CA THR A 488 11.49 -34.90 -13.90
C THR A 488 11.05 -33.57 -13.30
N LEU A 489 9.75 -33.24 -13.40
CA LEU A 489 9.20 -32.09 -12.71
C LEU A 489 9.11 -32.40 -11.20
N LYS A 490 9.73 -31.55 -10.38
CA LYS A 490 9.73 -31.64 -8.93
C LYS A 490 8.93 -30.49 -8.35
N ASP A 491 8.22 -30.80 -7.28
CA ASP A 491 7.56 -29.78 -6.48
C ASP A 491 8.61 -28.89 -5.80
N GLY A 492 8.32 -27.60 -5.72
CA GLY A 492 9.13 -26.67 -4.96
C GLY A 492 9.06 -26.94 -3.46
N ASP A 493 10.03 -26.42 -2.73
CA ASP A 493 10.07 -26.59 -1.28
C ASP A 493 8.87 -25.92 -0.60
N THR A 494 8.36 -26.59 0.43
CA THR A 494 7.34 -26.01 1.30
C THR A 494 7.99 -25.13 2.35
N TYR A 495 7.30 -24.06 2.74
CA TYR A 495 7.78 -23.17 3.77
C TYR A 495 6.64 -22.72 4.68
N THR A 496 6.99 -22.41 5.93
CA THR A 496 6.08 -21.85 6.92
C THR A 496 6.79 -20.77 7.70
N GLY A 497 6.05 -19.81 8.24
CA GLY A 497 6.67 -18.77 9.04
C GLY A 497 5.70 -17.88 9.78
N THR A 498 6.30 -17.00 10.56
CA THR A 498 5.59 -15.95 11.29
C THR A 498 6.31 -14.63 11.11
N SER A 499 5.55 -13.54 10.96
CA SER A 499 6.05 -12.18 10.95
C SER A 499 5.34 -11.39 12.05
N THR A 500 6.07 -10.61 12.83
CA THR A 500 5.51 -9.68 13.83
C THR A 500 6.01 -8.29 13.51
N THR A 501 5.10 -7.34 13.39
CA THR A 501 5.41 -5.93 13.12
C THR A 501 4.95 -5.08 14.29
N GLU A 502 5.90 -4.37 14.91
CA GLU A 502 5.60 -3.28 15.82
C GLU A 502 5.43 -2.00 15.01
N MET A 503 4.40 -1.22 15.34
CA MET A 503 4.13 0.04 14.67
C MET A 503 4.39 1.21 15.62
N GLU A 504 4.93 2.29 15.08
CA GLU A 504 4.88 3.59 15.74
C GLU A 504 3.71 4.39 15.21
N ILE A 505 3.13 5.24 16.07
CA ILE A 505 2.07 6.14 15.66
C ILE A 505 2.70 7.49 15.34
N LEU A 506 2.86 7.77 14.05
CA LEU A 506 3.37 9.05 13.58
C LEU A 506 2.16 9.91 13.19
N TYR A 507 1.80 10.88 14.03
CA TYR A 507 0.64 11.76 13.81
C TYR A 507 -0.66 10.99 13.49
N GLY A 508 -1.04 10.09 14.39
CA GLY A 508 -2.31 9.37 14.36
C GLY A 508 -2.46 8.32 13.25
N LYS A 509 -1.40 8.03 12.48
CA LYS A 509 -1.35 6.87 11.58
C LYS A 509 -0.24 5.90 11.98
N PRO A 510 -0.51 4.59 11.94
CA PRO A 510 0.50 3.59 12.21
C PRO A 510 1.49 3.47 11.05
N MET A 511 2.78 3.42 11.38
CA MET A 511 3.86 3.08 10.46
C MET A 511 4.67 1.92 11.04
N ALA A 512 5.13 1.00 10.19
CA ALA A 512 6.01 -0.07 10.65
C ALA A 512 7.29 0.54 11.24
N LYS A 513 7.58 0.20 12.50
CA LYS A 513 8.80 0.59 13.22
C LYS A 513 9.82 -0.53 13.18
N SER A 514 9.36 -1.77 13.39
CA SER A 514 10.18 -2.96 13.25
C SER A 514 9.34 -4.13 12.78
N THR A 515 9.96 -5.05 12.04
CA THR A 515 9.35 -6.30 11.59
C THR A 515 10.34 -7.43 11.81
N THR A 516 9.92 -8.49 12.51
CA THR A 516 10.71 -9.72 12.66
C THR A 516 9.96 -10.86 12.00
N THR A 517 10.60 -11.50 11.03
CA THR A 517 10.06 -12.64 10.27
C THR A 517 10.94 -13.85 10.48
N THR A 518 10.35 -15.00 10.79
CA THR A 518 11.05 -16.29 10.80
C THR A 518 10.37 -17.25 9.84
N THR A 519 11.15 -17.83 8.93
CA THR A 519 10.70 -18.78 7.92
C THR A 519 11.47 -20.08 8.05
N SER A 520 10.76 -21.21 8.07
CA SER A 520 11.32 -22.56 8.00
C SER A 520 10.98 -23.19 6.66
N TYR A 521 11.98 -23.73 5.99
CA TYR A 521 11.85 -24.45 4.71
C TYR A 521 11.99 -25.94 4.95
N THR A 522 11.05 -26.69 4.42
CA THR A 522 10.91 -28.12 4.64
C THR A 522 10.98 -28.85 3.31
N ASN A 523 11.84 -29.88 3.26
CA ASN A 523 11.93 -30.73 2.08
C ASN A 523 10.66 -31.60 2.00
N PRO A 524 9.95 -31.60 0.86
CA PRO A 524 8.73 -32.38 0.70
C PRO A 524 8.94 -33.91 0.80
N ASP A 525 10.12 -34.42 0.49
CA ASP A 525 10.40 -35.86 0.46
C ASP A 525 10.54 -36.50 1.86
N ASP A 526 11.08 -35.76 2.84
CA ASP A 526 11.37 -36.28 4.19
C ASP A 526 10.76 -35.48 5.34
N GLY A 527 10.14 -34.33 5.06
CA GLY A 527 9.49 -33.47 6.05
C GLY A 527 10.47 -32.76 7.00
N CYS A 528 11.77 -32.77 6.71
CA CYS A 528 12.79 -32.16 7.56
C CYS A 528 13.05 -30.70 7.19
N ASN A 529 13.21 -29.85 8.21
CA ASN A 529 13.63 -28.46 8.03
C ASN A 529 15.10 -28.43 7.61
N TYR A 530 15.38 -28.04 6.37
CA TYR A 530 16.76 -27.96 5.87
C TYR A 530 17.33 -26.54 5.96
N LYS A 531 16.46 -25.52 6.07
CA LYS A 531 16.85 -24.11 6.16
C LYS A 531 15.88 -23.33 7.04
N ILE A 532 16.42 -22.50 7.93
CA ILE A 532 15.65 -21.54 8.72
C ILE A 532 16.25 -20.17 8.49
N GLN A 533 15.40 -19.19 8.20
CA GLN A 533 15.77 -17.79 8.01
C GLN A 533 15.04 -16.92 9.02
N THR A 534 15.75 -15.99 9.64
CA THR A 534 15.18 -14.95 10.49
C THR A 534 15.63 -13.60 9.98
N SER A 535 14.70 -12.78 9.52
CA SER A 535 14.93 -11.39 9.10
C SER A 535 14.34 -10.44 10.13
N ALA A 536 15.12 -9.48 10.59
CA ALA A 536 14.70 -8.38 11.44
C ALA A 536 14.97 -7.06 10.72
N VAL A 537 13.91 -6.30 10.47
CA VAL A 537 13.97 -5.00 9.81
C VAL A 537 13.58 -3.93 10.81
N THR A 538 14.37 -2.86 10.93
CA THR A 538 14.01 -1.65 11.67
C THR A 538 13.90 -0.49 10.70
N TYR A 539 12.85 0.32 10.85
CA TYR A 539 12.57 1.47 10.01
C TYR A 539 12.84 2.76 10.78
N ASN A 540 13.39 3.74 10.08
CA ASN A 540 13.53 5.11 10.58
C ASN A 540 12.52 5.98 9.84
N ASN A 541 11.42 6.31 10.50
CA ASN A 541 10.34 7.11 9.92
C ASN A 541 10.47 8.57 10.32
N ALA A 542 10.05 9.47 9.43
CA ALA A 542 10.01 10.90 9.71
C ALA A 542 8.97 11.61 8.83
N LEU A 543 8.82 12.91 9.06
CA LEU A 543 8.11 13.79 8.14
C LEU A 543 9.08 14.44 7.14
N VAL A 544 8.74 14.39 5.87
CA VAL A 544 9.32 15.24 4.82
C VAL A 544 8.19 16.11 4.27
N ARG A 545 8.29 17.43 4.42
CA ARG A 545 7.22 18.39 4.07
C ARG A 545 5.87 18.00 4.68
N ASN A 546 5.85 17.66 5.96
CA ASN A 546 4.67 17.18 6.70
C ASN A 546 4.01 15.89 6.13
N LEU A 547 4.67 15.18 5.20
CA LEU A 547 4.25 13.86 4.73
C LEU A 547 5.07 12.78 5.43
N GLN A 548 4.39 11.73 5.88
CA GLN A 548 5.00 10.55 6.49
C GLN A 548 5.87 9.80 5.48
N ARG A 549 7.13 9.52 5.83
CA ARG A 549 8.12 8.86 4.98
C ARG A 549 9.03 7.93 5.79
N VAL A 550 9.53 6.89 5.12
CA VAL A 550 10.60 6.03 5.62
C VAL A 550 11.91 6.65 5.13
N LEU A 551 12.78 7.14 6.01
CA LEU A 551 14.07 7.72 5.61
C LEU A 551 15.13 6.65 5.39
N SER A 552 15.07 5.58 6.17
CA SER A 552 15.97 4.44 6.02
C SER A 552 15.37 3.18 6.63
N SER A 553 15.90 2.02 6.24
CA SER A 553 15.67 0.74 6.90
C SER A 553 16.99 0.01 7.12
N THR A 554 17.07 -0.75 8.21
CA THR A 554 18.17 -1.66 8.51
C THR A 554 17.62 -3.06 8.62
N GLU A 555 18.08 -3.96 7.76
CA GLU A 555 17.72 -5.37 7.71
C GLU A 555 18.90 -6.22 8.20
N GLU A 556 18.67 -7.07 9.19
CA GLU A 556 19.55 -8.17 9.57
C GLU A 556 18.85 -9.49 9.26
N ASN A 557 19.43 -10.29 8.37
CA ASN A 557 18.93 -11.60 8.00
C ASN A 557 19.93 -12.68 8.41
N THR A 558 19.49 -13.63 9.21
CA THR A 558 20.28 -14.79 9.63
C THR A 558 19.71 -16.05 9.01
N THR A 559 20.57 -16.88 8.43
CA THR A 559 20.21 -18.17 7.83
C THR A 559 21.08 -19.26 8.44
N TYR A 560 20.46 -20.38 8.83
CA TYR A 560 21.19 -21.59 9.18
C TYR A 560 20.51 -22.84 8.63
N GLN A 561 21.25 -23.93 8.61
CA GLN A 561 20.82 -25.22 8.09
C GLN A 561 20.74 -26.22 9.25
N PRO A 562 19.56 -26.44 9.85
CA PRO A 562 19.42 -27.22 11.09
C PRO A 562 20.02 -28.62 11.03
N TYR A 563 20.01 -29.23 9.85
CA TYR A 563 20.56 -30.56 9.61
C TYR A 563 22.10 -30.58 9.55
N LEU A 564 22.70 -29.60 8.85
CA LEU A 564 24.15 -29.53 8.64
C LEU A 564 24.88 -28.79 9.77
N ASP A 565 24.16 -27.97 10.52
CA ASP A 565 24.67 -27.13 11.60
C ASP A 565 23.63 -27.03 12.74
N PRO A 566 23.36 -28.12 13.47
CA PRO A 566 22.37 -28.14 14.56
C PRO A 566 22.76 -27.21 15.72
N ASP A 567 24.07 -26.96 15.90
CA ASP A 567 24.62 -26.10 16.93
C ASP A 567 24.59 -24.59 16.55
N LYS A 568 24.17 -24.24 15.33
CA LYS A 568 24.18 -22.86 14.79
C LYS A 568 25.56 -22.18 14.79
N LYS A 569 26.64 -22.95 14.59
CA LYS A 569 28.03 -22.43 14.57
C LYS A 569 28.40 -21.77 13.24
N HIS A 570 27.67 -22.08 12.17
CA HIS A 570 27.94 -21.70 10.79
C HIS A 570 26.78 -20.87 10.22
N LEU A 571 26.35 -19.87 10.97
CA LEU A 571 25.33 -18.91 10.55
C LEU A 571 25.81 -18.08 9.37
N GLU A 572 24.91 -17.86 8.42
CA GLU A 572 25.03 -16.81 7.41
C GLU A 572 24.23 -15.59 7.87
N THR A 573 24.92 -14.48 8.09
CA THR A 573 24.32 -13.20 8.49
C THR A 573 24.50 -12.18 7.37
N THR A 574 23.41 -11.52 6.99
CA THR A 574 23.37 -10.46 6.00
C THR A 574 22.81 -9.21 6.66
N ASN A 575 23.58 -8.12 6.66
CA ASN A 575 23.18 -6.83 7.20
C ASN A 575 23.10 -5.81 6.07
N ILE A 576 21.96 -5.17 5.87
CA ILE A 576 21.75 -4.20 4.78
C ILE A 576 21.10 -2.95 5.37
N VAL A 577 21.67 -1.80 5.03
CA VAL A 577 21.05 -0.49 5.26
C VAL A 577 20.54 0.05 3.93
N THR A 578 19.26 0.39 3.86
CA THR A 578 18.63 1.05 2.71
C THR A 578 18.28 2.47 3.09
N THR A 579 18.66 3.45 2.26
CA THR A 579 18.36 4.87 2.47
C THR A 579 17.44 5.36 1.36
N TYR A 580 16.46 6.17 1.73
CA TYR A 580 15.46 6.76 0.83
C TYR A 580 15.67 8.28 0.81
N THR A 581 15.77 8.83 -0.39
CA THR A 581 15.93 10.27 -0.62
C THR A 581 14.66 10.83 -1.24
N TYR A 582 14.22 11.97 -0.71
CA TYR A 582 12.99 12.63 -1.14
C TYR A 582 13.32 14.03 -1.66
N ASP A 583 12.56 14.46 -2.65
CA ASP A 583 12.55 15.83 -3.10
C ASP A 583 12.08 16.75 -1.96
N PRO A 584 12.82 17.81 -1.60
CA PRO A 584 12.47 18.66 -0.46
C PRO A 584 11.21 19.49 -0.71
N ASP A 585 10.87 19.76 -1.97
CA ASP A 585 9.76 20.64 -2.35
C ASP A 585 8.47 19.85 -2.56
N THR A 586 8.52 18.59 -2.99
CA THR A 586 7.34 17.76 -3.29
C THR A 586 7.19 16.56 -2.34
N ALA A 587 8.25 16.22 -1.60
CA ALA A 587 8.36 15.00 -0.79
C ALA A 587 8.11 13.70 -1.57
N ASN A 588 8.28 13.74 -2.90
CA ASN A 588 8.29 12.58 -3.78
C ASN A 588 9.63 11.84 -3.65
N LEU A 589 9.60 10.52 -3.78
CA LEU A 589 10.82 9.69 -3.73
C LEU A 589 11.67 9.96 -4.98
N THR A 590 12.93 10.32 -4.79
CA THR A 590 13.86 10.64 -5.89
C THR A 590 15.05 9.69 -5.97
N GLY A 591 15.35 8.97 -4.89
CA GLY A 591 16.44 8.00 -4.90
C GLY A 591 16.33 6.98 -3.78
N VAL A 592 16.86 5.78 -4.05
CA VAL A 592 17.05 4.72 -3.06
C VAL A 592 18.40 4.08 -3.29
N SER A 593 19.12 3.80 -2.21
CA SER A 593 20.38 3.06 -2.25
C SER A 593 20.48 2.10 -1.10
N GLY A 594 20.94 0.88 -1.35
CA GLY A 594 21.20 -0.12 -0.32
C GLY A 594 22.67 -0.53 -0.28
N SER A 595 23.23 -0.69 0.90
CA SER A 595 24.58 -1.22 1.10
C SER A 595 24.67 -2.02 2.37
N GLY A 596 25.57 -3.01 2.41
CA GLY A 596 25.60 -3.94 3.52
C GLY A 596 26.79 -4.88 3.50
N THR A 597 26.75 -5.85 4.38
CA THR A 597 27.75 -6.92 4.48
C THR A 597 27.08 -8.27 4.62
N LYS A 598 27.66 -9.29 3.98
CA LYS A 598 27.29 -10.69 4.16
C LYS A 598 28.45 -11.43 4.80
N THR A 599 28.18 -12.20 5.84
CA THR A 599 29.17 -13.08 6.47
C THR A 599 28.59 -14.48 6.57
N GLY A 600 29.33 -15.50 6.16
CA GLY A 600 28.86 -16.87 6.25
C GLY A 600 29.98 -17.88 6.11
N TYR A 601 29.61 -19.15 6.02
CA TYR A 601 30.57 -20.25 5.87
C TYR A 601 30.25 -21.03 4.60
N LEU A 602 31.30 -21.48 3.92
CA LEU A 602 31.14 -22.39 2.79
C LEU A 602 31.06 -23.82 3.31
N TYR A 603 30.15 -24.61 2.75
CA TYR A 603 30.07 -26.05 2.98
C TYR A 603 30.44 -26.80 1.71
N SER A 604 31.27 -27.83 1.85
CA SER A 604 31.49 -28.80 0.78
C SER A 604 31.27 -30.22 1.28
N SER A 605 30.73 -31.09 0.45
CA SER A 605 30.50 -32.49 0.80
C SER A 605 31.79 -33.27 1.10
N ALA A 606 32.93 -32.82 0.54
CA ALA A 606 34.23 -33.46 0.72
C ALA A 606 34.99 -32.98 1.98
N ALA A 607 34.91 -31.68 2.31
CA ALA A 607 35.69 -31.08 3.40
C ALA A 607 34.82 -30.62 4.60
N GLY A 608 33.50 -30.76 4.50
CA GLY A 608 32.57 -30.20 5.47
C GLY A 608 32.55 -28.66 5.42
N TRP A 609 32.27 -28.04 6.56
CA TRP A 609 32.33 -26.59 6.71
C TRP A 609 33.78 -26.09 6.61
N HIS A 610 33.98 -25.07 5.78
CA HIS A 610 35.27 -24.41 5.66
C HIS A 610 35.58 -23.65 6.96
N ALA A 611 36.81 -23.77 7.45
CA ALA A 611 37.21 -23.24 8.75
C ALA A 611 37.17 -21.70 8.84
N LYS A 612 37.26 -20.99 7.71
CA LYS A 612 37.23 -19.52 7.67
C LYS A 612 35.89 -19.07 7.08
N PRO A 613 35.18 -18.12 7.72
CA PRO A 613 34.02 -17.49 7.11
C PRO A 613 34.45 -16.64 5.90
N TYR A 614 33.53 -16.50 4.95
CA TYR A 614 33.62 -15.49 3.91
C TYR A 614 32.96 -14.19 4.40
N ILE A 615 33.42 -13.05 3.87
CA ILE A 615 32.85 -11.74 4.14
C ILE A 615 32.73 -11.01 2.81
N ASN A 616 31.52 -10.62 2.44
CA ASN A 616 31.24 -9.92 1.20
C ASN A 616 30.63 -8.56 1.48
N ASP A 617 30.94 -7.59 0.62
CA ASP A 617 30.21 -6.32 0.56
C ASP A 617 29.01 -6.46 -0.38
N ILE A 618 27.86 -6.00 0.10
CA ILE A 618 26.61 -5.95 -0.66
C ILE A 618 26.34 -4.52 -1.10
N LYS A 619 25.93 -4.35 -2.35
CA LYS A 619 25.35 -3.10 -2.84
C LYS A 619 24.09 -3.39 -3.67
N LYS A 620 23.03 -2.64 -3.39
CA LYS A 620 21.74 -2.64 -4.09
C LYS A 620 21.53 -1.27 -4.75
N GLU A 621 21.32 -1.26 -6.05
CA GLU A 621 21.01 -0.07 -6.83
C GLU A 621 19.55 -0.13 -7.27
N TYR A 622 18.91 1.04 -7.29
CA TYR A 622 17.48 1.17 -7.55
C TYR A 622 17.23 2.29 -8.57
N GLU A 623 16.19 2.11 -9.36
CA GLU A 623 15.56 3.16 -10.15
C GLU A 623 14.18 3.48 -9.56
N ILE A 624 13.75 4.74 -9.68
CA ILE A 624 12.40 5.14 -9.25
C ILE A 624 11.49 5.15 -10.46
N ILE A 625 10.53 4.22 -10.48
CA ILE A 625 9.54 4.07 -11.56
C ILE A 625 8.16 4.24 -10.95
N LEU A 626 7.39 5.21 -11.45
CA LEU A 626 6.05 5.55 -10.95
C LEU A 626 6.02 5.74 -9.42
N GLY A 627 7.00 6.48 -8.88
CA GLY A 627 7.13 6.75 -7.45
C GLY A 627 7.55 5.55 -6.59
N LYS A 628 7.85 4.39 -7.18
CA LYS A 628 8.26 3.16 -6.48
C LYS A 628 9.73 2.82 -6.76
N PRO A 629 10.49 2.38 -5.75
CA PRO A 629 11.85 1.92 -5.98
C PRO A 629 11.86 0.50 -6.57
N VAL A 630 12.50 0.35 -7.71
CA VAL A 630 12.72 -0.91 -8.42
C VAL A 630 14.20 -1.24 -8.35
N MET A 631 14.55 -2.40 -7.77
CA MET A 631 15.94 -2.82 -7.72
C MET A 631 16.40 -3.20 -9.14
N THR A 632 17.43 -2.51 -9.63
CA THR A 632 18.00 -2.76 -10.96
C THR A 632 19.30 -3.55 -10.90
N LYS A 633 19.99 -3.52 -9.76
CA LYS A 633 21.24 -4.25 -9.59
C LYS A 633 21.45 -4.70 -8.15
N TYR A 634 21.95 -5.93 -8.02
CA TYR A 634 22.50 -6.48 -6.79
C TYR A 634 23.94 -6.92 -7.04
N THR A 635 24.85 -6.51 -6.17
CA THR A 635 26.24 -6.96 -6.19
C THR A 635 26.63 -7.49 -4.83
N ASP A 636 27.39 -8.58 -4.84
CA ASP A 636 27.85 -9.33 -3.68
C ASP A 636 29.30 -9.71 -3.98
N THR A 637 30.24 -8.93 -3.44
CA THR A 637 31.67 -9.02 -3.78
C THR A 637 32.45 -9.45 -2.54
N GLU A 638 33.18 -10.56 -2.65
CA GLU A 638 34.06 -11.01 -1.56
C GLU A 638 35.10 -9.94 -1.25
N LYS A 639 35.24 -9.57 0.03
CA LYS A 639 36.32 -8.68 0.44
C LYS A 639 37.64 -9.38 0.16
N GLU A 640 38.49 -8.77 -0.67
CA GLU A 640 39.88 -9.17 -0.79
C GLU A 640 40.48 -9.20 0.63
N LYS A 641 40.89 -10.39 1.06
CA LYS A 641 41.62 -10.53 2.31
C LYS A 641 42.91 -9.73 2.17
N THR A 642 43.02 -8.64 2.93
CA THR A 642 44.33 -8.13 3.33
C THR A 642 44.94 -9.23 4.20
N GLU A 643 46.01 -9.84 3.70
CA GLU A 643 46.69 -11.02 4.27
C GLU A 643 47.07 -10.89 5.74
#